data_AF-A0A9R1H9P6-F1
#
_entry.id   AF-A0A9R1H9P6-F1
#
_cell.length_a   1.000
_cell.length_b   1.000
_cell.length_c   1.000
_cell.angle_alpha   90.00
_cell.angle_beta   90.00
_cell.angle_gamma   90.00
#
_symmetry.space_group_name_H-M   'P 1'
#
loop_
_entity.id
_entity.type
_entity.pdbx_description
1 polymer ?
#
loop_
_entity_poly.entity_id
_entity_poly.type
_entity_poly.pdbx_seq_one_letter_code
_entity_poly.pdbx_strand_id
1 'polypeptide(L)'
;MAAIARGSVREVRVSDVEAAGLAAADAGPFLAALRSAVGGHDDAAAVWAAVVAARVLRPDHPHALHQLVYYSVYAGWDRAARGPPPYWFPSPTDCKQTNLGRVMEENGPKLLGASYKDPISSFGLFHKFAVENQEVYWKIVLKELSIKFLREPTSILDASDKSKKGGTWFPGAVLNIAECCLLPWPSQNKTDDSTAILWRDEGFDDYPVNRMSLKELRTQVMTVANALDTMFQKGDRIAIDMPMTCNAVIIYLAIILGGFVVVSIADSFAPQEIGTRMRVAKAKAIFTQDFIIRGGKKFPLYSCVMKGTSCKAIVIPATGDCLGVTLRNGDMSWKDFLSRAAGRSPMYSPVYQSADALINILFSSGTTGEPKAIPWTQLCPIRCGADTWANLDVRPKDISCLPTNLGWVMGPIQLFLCFLNGATLALYHGSPLGRGFCKFVQDAHVSALGSVPSLVKSWKAGNHTKGLDWTKIRVLATTGEASDIDDNLWISSRTCYKPIVECCGGTELASSFIQGSLLQPQVFGAFSGASMSTGFVILDEQGNPYPDDVPCSGEVGLFPLYFGATDRLLNADHDKVYFDGMPVYRGRQLRRHGDIIQRTAGGYYITSSVEIERVCNGADEGLLETAAVSVKPPGGGPEQLAILAVLKDRSATYDANLLKGKFQRAIQRNLNPLFKVSYVKVVPEFPRTASNKLLRRVLRDQLKRELGNRSKL
;
A
#
# COMPACT_ATOMS: atom_id res chain seq x y z
N MET A 1 19.00 16.93 -10.34
CA MET A 1 17.95 17.85 -10.80
C MET A 1 17.83 19.00 -9.81
N ALA A 2 18.90 19.80 -9.75
CA ALA A 2 18.99 21.09 -9.06
C ALA A 2 19.24 22.22 -10.09
N ALA A 3 19.03 21.93 -11.39
CA ALA A 3 19.51 22.75 -12.49
C ALA A 3 18.60 23.94 -12.84
N ILE A 4 17.46 24.10 -12.16
CA ILE A 4 16.50 25.19 -12.42
C ILE A 4 16.43 26.17 -11.24
N ALA A 5 16.78 25.77 -10.01
CA ALA A 5 16.79 26.67 -8.86
C ALA A 5 18.06 27.55 -8.88
N ARG A 6 17.91 28.84 -9.15
CA ARG A 6 19.02 29.81 -9.23
C ARG A 6 19.31 30.54 -7.91
N GLY A 7 18.50 30.34 -6.87
CA GLY A 7 18.63 31.06 -5.61
C GLY A 7 17.36 31.02 -4.78
N SER A 8 17.16 32.04 -3.94
CA SER A 8 15.96 32.20 -3.12
C SER A 8 14.70 32.40 -3.99
N VAL A 9 13.53 31.97 -3.51
CA VAL A 9 12.25 32.24 -4.20
C VAL A 9 12.02 33.74 -4.45
N ARG A 10 12.60 34.62 -3.62
CA ARG A 10 12.53 36.08 -3.76
C ARG A 10 13.33 36.60 -4.97
N GLU A 11 14.24 35.80 -5.51
CA GLU A 11 15.13 36.16 -6.63
C GLU A 11 14.63 35.67 -7.99
N VAL A 12 13.54 34.91 -8.03
CA VAL A 12 12.95 34.36 -9.27
C VAL A 12 12.49 35.49 -10.21
N ARG A 13 12.93 35.43 -11.47
CA ARG A 13 12.68 36.44 -12.51
C ARG A 13 11.70 35.95 -13.58
N VAL A 14 11.22 36.87 -14.41
CA VAL A 14 10.31 36.59 -15.55
C VAL A 14 10.94 35.53 -16.46
N SER A 15 12.21 35.70 -16.80
CA SER A 15 12.95 34.76 -17.65
C SER A 15 13.07 33.36 -17.05
N ASP A 16 13.06 33.22 -15.72
CA ASP A 16 13.15 31.90 -15.07
C ASP A 16 11.80 31.16 -15.16
N VAL A 17 10.67 31.85 -14.96
CA VAL A 17 9.33 31.24 -15.06
C VAL A 17 8.95 30.94 -16.51
N GLU A 18 9.38 31.77 -17.46
CA GLU A 18 9.25 31.49 -18.91
C GLU A 18 10.09 30.28 -19.31
N ALA A 19 11.35 30.19 -18.84
CA ALA A 19 12.19 29.01 -19.06
C ALA A 19 11.62 27.73 -18.42
N ALA A 20 10.81 27.87 -17.36
CA ALA A 20 10.05 26.78 -16.75
C ALA A 20 8.77 26.41 -17.53
N GLY A 21 8.52 27.04 -18.68
CA GLY A 21 7.44 26.71 -19.62
C GLY A 21 6.15 27.50 -19.43
N LEU A 22 6.13 28.52 -18.57
CA LEU A 22 4.98 29.41 -18.44
C LEU A 22 4.91 30.36 -19.64
N ALA A 23 3.72 30.64 -20.15
CA ALA A 23 3.55 31.57 -21.27
C ALA A 23 3.98 33.00 -20.85
N ALA A 24 4.62 33.74 -21.76
CA ALA A 24 5.11 35.10 -21.48
C ALA A 24 4.02 36.05 -20.97
N ALA A 25 2.79 35.93 -21.50
CA ALA A 25 1.63 36.71 -21.06
C ALA A 25 1.25 36.44 -19.59
N ASP A 26 1.52 35.24 -19.08
CA ASP A 26 1.18 34.83 -17.71
C ASP A 26 2.33 35.06 -16.71
N ALA A 27 3.56 35.27 -17.19
CA ALA A 27 4.76 35.32 -16.36
C ALA A 27 4.77 36.51 -15.38
N GLY A 28 4.38 37.71 -15.84
CA GLY A 28 4.28 38.91 -15.00
C GLY A 28 3.23 38.76 -13.89
N PRO A 29 1.96 38.45 -14.22
CA PRO A 29 0.92 38.19 -13.23
C PRO A 29 1.28 37.09 -12.23
N PHE A 30 1.89 36.00 -12.70
CA PHE A 30 2.34 34.91 -11.83
C PHE A 30 3.39 35.38 -10.81
N LEU A 31 4.39 36.14 -11.24
CA LEU A 31 5.42 36.64 -10.33
C LEU A 31 4.89 37.66 -9.33
N ALA A 32 3.92 38.49 -9.72
CA ALA A 32 3.25 39.38 -8.78
C ALA A 32 2.52 38.59 -7.69
N ALA A 33 1.79 37.53 -8.07
CA ALA A 33 1.13 36.63 -7.12
C ALA A 33 2.14 35.90 -6.22
N LEU A 34 3.25 35.40 -6.78
CA LEU A 34 4.31 34.73 -6.03
C LEU A 34 4.96 35.67 -5.01
N ARG A 35 5.33 36.90 -5.40
CA ARG A 35 5.94 37.89 -4.50
C ARG A 35 4.99 38.29 -3.37
N SER A 36 3.70 38.46 -3.69
CA SER A 36 2.66 38.74 -2.70
C SER A 36 2.56 37.62 -1.65
N ALA A 37 2.54 36.35 -2.08
CA ALA A 37 2.49 35.20 -1.17
C ALA A 37 3.75 35.05 -0.30
N VAL A 38 4.92 35.45 -0.81
CA VAL A 38 6.21 35.32 -0.11
C VAL A 38 6.46 36.46 0.89
N GLY A 39 5.90 37.65 0.66
CA GLY A 39 6.28 38.91 1.32
C GLY A 39 6.08 39.01 2.84
N GLY A 40 5.41 38.06 3.48
CA GLY A 40 5.07 38.08 4.91
C GLY A 40 5.75 37.04 5.79
N HIS A 41 6.65 36.21 5.24
CA HIS A 41 7.21 35.06 5.96
C HIS A 41 8.72 34.91 5.72
N ASP A 42 9.47 34.60 6.78
CA ASP A 42 10.92 34.35 6.72
C ASP A 42 11.30 32.86 6.84
N ASP A 43 10.44 32.03 7.44
CA ASP A 43 10.65 30.58 7.45
C ASP A 43 10.16 29.95 6.14
N ALA A 44 11.00 29.13 5.51
CA ALA A 44 10.71 28.50 4.22
C ALA A 44 9.45 27.62 4.23
N ALA A 45 9.13 26.95 5.34
CA ALA A 45 7.93 26.14 5.45
C ALA A 45 6.67 27.01 5.47
N ALA A 46 6.71 28.13 6.19
CA ALA A 46 5.64 29.14 6.19
C ALA A 46 5.48 29.78 4.80
N VAL A 47 6.59 30.11 4.11
CA VAL A 47 6.56 30.62 2.74
C VAL A 47 5.89 29.63 1.78
N TRP A 48 6.29 28.34 1.84
CA TRP A 48 5.66 27.31 1.00
C TRP A 48 4.16 27.16 1.29
N ALA A 49 3.78 27.15 2.58
CA ALA A 49 2.38 27.07 2.98
C ALA A 49 1.55 28.25 2.43
N ALA A 50 2.10 29.47 2.46
CA ALA A 50 1.45 30.66 1.90
C ALA A 50 1.29 30.57 0.37
N VAL A 51 2.32 30.11 -0.35
CA VAL A 51 2.27 29.90 -1.81
C VAL A 51 1.17 28.91 -2.20
N VAL A 52 1.06 27.79 -1.47
CA VAL A 52 0.03 26.77 -1.69
C VAL A 52 -1.37 27.31 -1.34
N ALA A 53 -1.51 27.98 -0.20
CA ALA A 53 -2.79 28.55 0.26
C ALA A 53 -3.33 29.61 -0.72
N ALA A 54 -2.44 30.46 -1.25
CA ALA A 54 -2.78 31.48 -2.25
C ALA A 54 -3.05 30.90 -3.65
N ARG A 55 -2.88 29.58 -3.86
CA ARG A 55 -3.05 28.90 -5.15
C ARG A 55 -2.26 29.55 -6.29
N VAL A 56 -1.05 30.03 -5.99
CA VAL A 56 -0.15 30.63 -6.98
C VAL A 56 0.17 29.63 -8.09
N LEU A 57 0.40 28.38 -7.71
CA LEU A 57 0.64 27.25 -8.63
C LEU A 57 -0.66 26.50 -8.88
N ARG A 58 -1.01 26.32 -10.16
CA ARG A 58 -2.23 25.63 -10.60
C ARG A 58 -1.94 24.24 -11.17
N PRO A 59 -2.88 23.29 -11.10
CA PRO A 59 -2.68 21.94 -11.64
C PRO A 59 -2.38 21.86 -13.13
N ASP A 60 -2.69 22.88 -13.93
CA ASP A 60 -2.42 22.95 -15.36
C ASP A 60 -1.03 23.52 -15.69
N HIS A 61 -0.34 24.08 -14.70
CA HIS A 61 1.00 24.62 -14.89
C HIS A 61 2.03 23.51 -15.25
N PRO A 62 3.08 23.87 -16.01
CA PRO A 62 4.17 22.94 -16.32
C PRO A 62 4.86 22.45 -15.05
N HIS A 63 5.24 21.16 -15.02
CA HIS A 63 5.94 20.58 -13.86
C HIS A 63 7.22 21.34 -13.48
N ALA A 64 7.96 21.83 -14.47
CA ALA A 64 9.17 22.61 -14.25
C ALA A 64 8.92 23.90 -13.45
N LEU A 65 7.75 24.52 -13.57
CA LEU A 65 7.37 25.70 -12.78
C LEU A 65 7.14 25.32 -11.31
N HIS A 66 6.46 24.20 -11.05
CA HIS A 66 6.31 23.66 -9.69
C HIS A 66 7.66 23.34 -9.05
N GLN A 67 8.58 22.73 -9.81
CA GLN A 67 9.95 22.47 -9.36
C GLN A 67 10.69 23.77 -9.03
N LEU A 68 10.68 24.75 -9.93
CA LEU A 68 11.34 26.03 -9.74
C LEU A 68 10.91 26.68 -8.43
N VAL A 69 9.60 26.81 -8.19
CA VAL A 69 9.11 27.45 -6.97
C VAL A 69 9.44 26.63 -5.72
N TYR A 70 9.13 25.32 -5.70
CA TYR A 70 9.38 24.47 -4.53
C TYR A 70 10.85 24.47 -4.10
N TYR A 71 11.76 24.26 -5.05
CA TYR A 71 13.20 24.23 -4.73
C TYR A 71 13.77 25.61 -4.41
N SER A 72 13.22 26.70 -4.96
CA SER A 72 13.67 28.06 -4.62
C SER A 72 13.18 28.49 -3.23
N VAL A 73 12.00 28.04 -2.80
CA VAL A 73 11.51 28.27 -1.42
C VAL A 73 12.42 27.59 -0.41
N TYR A 74 12.83 26.35 -0.69
CA TYR A 74 13.68 25.55 0.19
C TYR A 74 15.18 25.62 -0.14
N ALA A 75 15.63 26.62 -0.91
CA ALA A 75 17.03 26.71 -1.35
C ALA A 75 18.02 26.77 -0.17
N GLY A 76 17.64 27.44 0.92
CA GLY A 76 18.42 27.54 2.16
C GLY A 76 18.04 26.54 3.25
N TRP A 77 17.25 25.50 2.94
CA TRP A 77 16.77 24.56 3.94
C TRP A 77 17.87 23.61 4.44
N ASP A 78 18.18 23.67 5.73
CA ASP A 78 19.13 22.75 6.36
C ASP A 78 18.51 21.35 6.54
N ARG A 79 18.75 20.49 5.56
CA ARG A 79 18.27 19.11 5.58
C ARG A 79 18.92 18.24 6.65
N ALA A 80 20.14 18.58 7.08
CA ALA A 80 20.84 17.78 8.08
C ALA A 80 20.25 18.03 9.47
N ALA A 81 19.99 19.29 9.81
CA ALA A 81 19.42 19.66 11.10
C ALA A 81 17.89 19.47 11.16
N ARG A 82 17.16 19.86 10.11
CA ARG A 82 15.68 19.91 10.11
C ARG A 82 15.03 18.72 9.41
N GLY A 83 15.83 17.82 8.84
CA GLY A 83 15.32 16.76 7.98
C GLY A 83 14.82 17.29 6.63
N PRO A 84 14.11 16.47 5.85
CA PRO A 84 13.57 16.85 4.56
C PRO A 84 12.50 17.98 4.65
N PRO A 85 12.39 18.84 3.62
CA PRO A 85 11.42 19.94 3.64
C PRO A 85 9.97 19.41 3.51
N PRO A 86 9.06 19.79 4.44
CA PRO A 86 7.65 19.46 4.33
C PRO A 86 6.99 20.18 3.16
N TYR A 87 5.91 19.63 2.61
CA TYR A 87 5.17 20.27 1.54
C TYR A 87 3.68 20.45 1.86
N TRP A 88 3.18 19.73 2.86
CA TRP A 88 1.81 19.84 3.33
C TRP A 88 1.79 19.89 4.85
N PHE A 89 0.87 20.68 5.39
CA PHE A 89 0.74 20.91 6.82
C PHE A 89 -0.72 20.70 7.24
N PRO A 90 -0.96 20.07 8.40
CA PRO A 90 -2.30 19.97 8.96
C PRO A 90 -2.80 21.37 9.34
N SER A 91 -4.03 21.67 8.92
CA SER A 91 -4.72 22.91 9.31
C SER A 91 -5.16 22.80 10.78
N PRO A 92 -4.87 23.79 11.64
CA PRO A 92 -5.33 23.79 13.04
C PRO A 92 -6.86 23.70 13.21
N THR A 93 -7.61 24.11 12.18
CA THR A 93 -9.07 24.05 12.16
C THR A 93 -9.57 22.73 11.58
N ASP A 94 -9.03 22.32 10.43
CA ASP A 94 -9.53 21.12 9.73
C ASP A 94 -9.07 19.82 10.41
N CYS A 95 -7.95 19.84 11.14
CA CYS A 95 -7.44 18.68 11.85
C CYS A 95 -8.48 18.14 12.83
N LYS A 96 -9.24 19.02 13.50
CA LYS A 96 -10.32 18.68 14.44
C LYS A 96 -11.50 18.01 13.76
N GLN A 97 -11.65 18.16 12.44
CA GLN A 97 -12.73 17.57 11.64
C GLN A 97 -12.32 16.25 10.99
N THR A 98 -11.05 15.85 11.09
CA THR A 98 -10.62 14.50 10.71
C THR A 98 -11.17 13.49 11.71
N ASN A 99 -11.38 12.25 11.27
CA ASN A 99 -11.84 11.15 12.11
C ASN A 99 -11.01 11.00 13.41
N LEU A 100 -9.69 10.90 13.29
CA LEU A 100 -8.80 10.81 14.45
C LEU A 100 -8.81 12.11 15.27
N GLY A 101 -8.84 13.27 14.62
CA GLY A 101 -8.90 14.56 15.31
C GLY A 101 -10.15 14.75 16.15
N ARG A 102 -11.34 14.32 15.67
CA ARG A 102 -12.58 14.35 16.45
C ARG A 102 -12.46 13.47 17.69
N VAL A 103 -11.95 12.25 17.53
CA VAL A 103 -11.73 11.33 18.66
C VAL A 103 -10.74 11.91 19.67
N MET A 104 -9.68 12.58 19.20
CA MET A 104 -8.73 13.26 20.07
C MET A 104 -9.36 14.44 20.81
N GLU A 105 -10.20 15.26 20.18
CA GLU A 105 -10.90 16.36 20.87
C GLU A 105 -11.88 15.82 21.94
N GLU A 106 -12.61 14.75 21.63
CA GLU A 106 -13.62 14.19 22.54
C GLU A 106 -13.03 13.43 23.74
N ASN A 107 -11.90 12.76 23.54
CA ASN A 107 -11.31 11.86 24.53
C ASN A 107 -9.98 12.36 25.09
N GLY A 108 -9.22 13.15 24.34
CA GLY A 108 -7.91 13.66 24.73
C GLY A 108 -7.87 14.33 26.09
N PRO A 109 -8.79 15.26 26.43
CA PRO A 109 -8.83 15.88 27.77
C PRO A 109 -9.02 14.87 28.91
N LYS A 110 -9.73 13.77 28.67
CA LYS A 110 -9.98 12.71 29.66
C LYS A 110 -8.79 11.76 29.77
N LEU A 111 -8.14 11.45 28.65
CA LEU A 111 -7.07 10.46 28.56
C LEU A 111 -5.68 11.02 28.90
N LEU A 112 -5.43 12.28 28.54
CA LEU A 112 -4.12 12.95 28.69
C LEU A 112 -4.16 14.12 29.69
N GLY A 113 -5.34 14.46 30.21
CA GLY A 113 -5.51 15.56 31.18
C GLY A 113 -5.04 16.90 30.63
N ALA A 114 -4.37 17.68 31.48
CA ALA A 114 -3.81 18.99 31.13
C ALA A 114 -2.71 18.94 30.05
N SER A 115 -2.19 17.76 29.71
CA SER A 115 -1.21 17.60 28.63
C SER A 115 -1.85 17.66 27.24
N TYR A 116 -3.18 17.46 27.14
CA TYR A 116 -3.90 17.64 25.89
C TYR A 116 -4.04 19.13 25.55
N LYS A 117 -3.69 19.49 24.31
CA LYS A 117 -3.86 20.87 23.79
C LYS A 117 -4.79 20.89 22.60
N ASP A 118 -4.37 20.18 21.55
CA ASP A 118 -5.08 20.05 20.27
C ASP A 118 -4.61 18.77 19.56
N PRO A 119 -5.26 18.35 18.46
CA PRO A 119 -4.93 17.09 17.78
C PRO A 119 -3.52 17.05 17.18
N ILE A 120 -2.96 18.19 16.75
CA ILE A 120 -1.63 18.25 16.12
C ILE A 120 -0.55 18.18 17.19
N SER A 121 -0.61 19.09 18.17
CA SER A 121 0.40 19.19 19.23
C SER A 121 0.42 17.98 20.17
N SER A 122 -0.75 17.33 20.36
CA SER A 122 -0.90 16.19 21.26
C SER A 122 -0.76 14.84 20.56
N PHE A 123 -0.50 14.81 19.24
CA PHE A 123 -0.47 13.58 18.45
C PHE A 123 0.50 12.54 19.03
N GLY A 124 1.74 12.94 19.34
CA GLY A 124 2.75 12.02 19.89
C GLY A 124 2.36 11.44 21.25
N LEU A 125 1.76 12.26 22.13
CA LEU A 125 1.28 11.80 23.44
C LEU A 125 0.09 10.83 23.30
N PHE A 126 -0.84 11.13 22.39
CA PHE A 126 -2.00 10.28 22.13
C PHE A 126 -1.59 8.96 21.45
N HIS A 127 -0.63 8.99 20.54
CA HIS A 127 -0.04 7.78 19.95
C HIS A 127 0.59 6.91 21.02
N LYS A 128 1.45 7.48 21.88
CA LYS A 128 2.06 6.76 23.00
C LYS A 128 0.99 6.14 23.92
N PHE A 129 -0.05 6.91 24.27
CA PHE A 129 -1.18 6.40 25.03
C PHE A 129 -1.84 5.21 24.33
N ALA A 130 -2.10 5.28 23.03
CA ALA A 130 -2.73 4.21 22.26
C ALA A 130 -1.88 2.93 22.18
N VAL A 131 -0.55 3.07 22.19
CA VAL A 131 0.38 1.91 22.25
C VAL A 131 0.36 1.27 23.64
N GLU A 132 0.32 2.07 24.70
CA GLU A 132 0.39 1.59 26.09
C GLU A 132 -0.97 1.11 26.62
N ASN A 133 -2.08 1.66 26.11
CA ASN A 133 -3.45 1.44 26.58
C ASN A 133 -4.36 0.93 25.45
N GLN A 134 -3.94 -0.16 24.80
CA GLN A 134 -4.61 -0.68 23.61
C GLN A 134 -6.09 -1.06 23.85
N GLU A 135 -6.46 -1.57 25.03
CA GLU A 135 -7.87 -1.86 25.37
C GLU A 135 -8.76 -0.62 25.27
N VAL A 136 -8.28 0.52 25.77
CA VAL A 136 -9.03 1.78 25.78
C VAL A 136 -9.13 2.32 24.36
N TYR A 137 -8.01 2.35 23.62
CA TYR A 137 -7.97 2.85 22.25
C TYR A 137 -8.90 2.06 21.33
N TRP A 138 -8.81 0.72 21.34
CA TRP A 138 -9.63 -0.12 20.46
C TRP A 138 -11.13 -0.06 20.81
N LYS A 139 -11.47 0.09 22.10
CA LYS A 139 -12.87 0.31 22.52
C LYS A 139 -13.45 1.60 21.95
N ILE A 140 -12.64 2.63 21.74
CA ILE A 140 -13.06 3.87 21.09
C ILE A 140 -13.24 3.63 19.59
N VAL A 141 -12.20 3.12 18.92
CA VAL A 141 -12.19 2.93 17.45
C VAL A 141 -13.27 1.98 16.96
N LEU A 142 -13.61 0.94 17.71
CA LEU A 142 -14.67 0.00 17.33
C LEU A 142 -16.04 0.65 17.15
N LYS A 143 -16.31 1.75 17.87
CA LYS A 143 -17.57 2.51 17.72
C LYS A 143 -17.63 3.33 16.44
N GLU A 144 -16.46 3.57 15.85
CA GLU A 144 -16.28 4.40 14.65
C GLU A 144 -16.27 3.59 13.36
N LEU A 145 -16.41 2.27 13.45
CA LEU A 145 -16.45 1.35 12.32
C LEU A 145 -17.78 0.61 12.26
N SER A 146 -18.18 0.17 11.06
CA SER A 146 -19.39 -0.64 10.87
C SER A 146 -19.14 -2.09 11.30
N ILE A 147 -19.06 -2.33 12.61
CA ILE A 147 -18.84 -3.66 13.20
C ILE A 147 -20.09 -4.09 13.95
N LYS A 148 -20.52 -5.33 13.69
CA LYS A 148 -21.65 -5.97 14.37
C LYS A 148 -21.21 -7.32 14.90
N PHE A 149 -21.28 -7.46 16.22
CA PHE A 149 -21.10 -8.74 16.88
C PHE A 149 -22.45 -9.45 17.03
N LEU A 150 -22.48 -10.75 16.78
CA LEU A 150 -23.57 -11.62 17.25
C LEU A 150 -23.42 -11.86 18.77
N ARG A 151 -22.18 -12.05 19.20
CA ARG A 151 -21.81 -12.10 20.62
C ARG A 151 -20.62 -11.18 20.83
N GLU A 152 -20.79 -10.18 21.68
CA GLU A 152 -19.74 -9.23 22.07
C GLU A 152 -18.55 -9.96 22.73
N PRO A 153 -17.32 -9.44 22.59
CA PRO A 153 -16.18 -9.97 23.32
C PRO A 153 -16.29 -9.71 24.82
N THR A 154 -15.71 -10.61 25.62
CA THR A 154 -15.63 -10.46 27.08
C THR A 154 -14.66 -9.34 27.51
N SER A 155 -13.60 -9.11 26.75
CA SER A 155 -12.67 -7.98 26.85
C SER A 155 -12.11 -7.63 25.46
N ILE A 156 -11.47 -6.47 25.29
CA ILE A 156 -10.82 -6.16 24.01
C ILE A 156 -9.58 -7.05 23.81
N LEU A 157 -8.76 -7.18 24.86
CA LEU A 157 -7.51 -7.93 24.86
C LEU A 157 -7.45 -8.78 26.15
N ASP A 158 -6.95 -9.99 26.04
CA ASP A 158 -6.51 -10.81 27.16
C ASP A 158 -5.03 -11.15 26.96
N ALA A 159 -4.18 -10.57 27.80
CA ALA A 159 -2.73 -10.77 27.81
C ALA A 159 -2.24 -11.57 29.05
N SER A 160 -3.16 -12.32 29.69
CA SER A 160 -2.85 -13.17 30.84
C SER A 160 -1.97 -14.37 30.45
N ASP A 161 -2.28 -15.00 29.31
CA ASP A 161 -1.51 -16.11 28.74
C ASP A 161 -0.19 -15.62 28.13
N LYS A 162 0.91 -15.87 28.84
CA LYS A 162 2.26 -15.47 28.42
C LYS A 162 2.83 -16.29 27.27
N SER A 163 2.24 -17.45 26.94
CA SER A 163 2.66 -18.22 25.77
C SER A 163 2.27 -17.53 24.46
N LYS A 164 1.19 -16.75 24.48
CA LYS A 164 0.72 -15.94 23.35
C LYS A 164 1.37 -14.56 23.37
N LYS A 165 2.51 -14.42 22.67
CA LYS A 165 3.27 -13.16 22.59
C LYS A 165 2.41 -11.96 22.15
N GLY A 166 1.42 -12.18 21.29
CA GLY A 166 0.48 -11.16 20.80
C GLY A 166 -0.82 -10.98 21.59
N GLY A 167 -1.04 -11.76 22.66
CA GLY A 167 -2.28 -11.81 23.42
C GLY A 167 -3.46 -12.44 22.66
N THR A 168 -4.60 -12.58 23.33
CA THR A 168 -5.86 -13.03 22.73
C THR A 168 -6.78 -11.82 22.55
N TRP A 169 -7.12 -11.49 21.32
CA TRP A 169 -7.99 -10.36 20.99
C TRP A 169 -9.44 -10.80 20.82
N PHE A 170 -10.36 -10.01 21.36
CA PHE A 170 -11.80 -10.27 21.37
C PHE A 170 -12.19 -11.68 21.86
N PRO A 171 -11.70 -12.12 23.04
CA PRO A 171 -12.05 -13.42 23.61
C PRO A 171 -13.58 -13.59 23.72
N GLY A 172 -14.07 -14.67 23.10
CA GLY A 172 -15.48 -15.02 23.09
C GLY A 172 -16.33 -14.33 22.02
N ALA A 173 -15.80 -13.33 21.30
CA ALA A 173 -16.57 -12.65 20.27
C ALA A 173 -16.96 -13.60 19.13
N VAL A 174 -18.17 -13.40 18.61
CA VAL A 174 -18.73 -14.11 17.46
C VAL A 174 -19.31 -13.09 16.49
N LEU A 175 -18.90 -13.15 15.22
CA LEU A 175 -19.30 -12.21 14.17
C LEU A 175 -19.18 -12.83 12.78
N ASN A 176 -19.63 -12.09 11.76
CA ASN A 176 -19.29 -12.32 10.38
C ASN A 176 -18.86 -10.98 9.74
N ILE A 177 -17.58 -10.87 9.40
CA ILE A 177 -17.01 -9.62 8.91
C ILE A 177 -17.49 -9.24 7.50
N ALA A 178 -17.94 -10.21 6.70
CA ALA A 178 -18.58 -9.92 5.42
C ALA A 178 -20.00 -9.36 5.60
N GLU A 179 -20.76 -9.82 6.60
CA GLU A 179 -22.03 -9.19 6.97
C GLU A 179 -21.81 -7.72 7.33
N CYS A 180 -20.80 -7.41 8.15
CA CYS A 180 -20.42 -6.05 8.52
C CYS A 180 -20.19 -5.14 7.28
N CYS A 181 -19.64 -5.69 6.20
CA CYS A 181 -19.42 -4.95 4.95
C CYS A 181 -20.71 -4.68 4.14
N LEU A 182 -21.79 -5.42 4.40
CA LEU A 182 -23.02 -5.44 3.61
C LEU A 182 -24.21 -4.79 4.32
N LEU A 183 -24.00 -4.29 5.54
CA LEU A 183 -25.06 -3.65 6.33
C LEU A 183 -25.22 -2.17 5.94
N PRO A 184 -26.46 -1.66 5.92
CA PRO A 184 -26.67 -0.22 5.92
C PRO A 184 -26.15 0.37 7.23
N TRP A 185 -25.81 1.66 7.20
CA TRP A 185 -25.38 2.41 8.37
C TRP A 185 -26.12 3.75 8.44
N PRO A 186 -27.39 3.74 8.91
CA PRO A 186 -28.26 4.91 8.84
C PRO A 186 -27.72 6.13 9.60
N SER A 187 -27.04 5.95 10.73
CA SER A 187 -26.42 7.06 11.48
C SER A 187 -25.28 7.76 10.73
N GLN A 188 -24.79 7.16 9.64
CA GLN A 188 -23.82 7.72 8.71
C GLN A 188 -24.42 8.00 7.33
N ASN A 189 -25.76 8.07 7.22
CA ASN A 189 -26.52 8.25 5.98
C ASN A 189 -26.25 7.20 4.89
N LYS A 190 -25.82 5.98 5.28
CA LYS A 190 -25.65 4.86 4.36
C LYS A 190 -26.89 3.97 4.41
N THR A 191 -27.61 3.92 3.30
CA THR A 191 -28.84 3.13 3.11
C THR A 191 -28.63 2.02 2.08
N ASP A 192 -29.63 1.17 1.88
CA ASP A 192 -29.62 0.14 0.85
C ASP A 192 -29.42 0.69 -0.57
N ASP A 193 -29.89 1.91 -0.84
CA ASP A 193 -29.76 2.59 -2.15
C ASP A 193 -28.44 3.34 -2.31
N SER A 194 -27.62 3.41 -1.25
CA SER A 194 -26.30 4.03 -1.33
C SER A 194 -25.41 3.25 -2.29
N THR A 195 -24.61 3.98 -3.07
CA THR A 195 -23.66 3.34 -3.99
C THR A 195 -22.58 2.61 -3.19
N ALA A 196 -22.39 1.33 -3.46
CA ALA A 196 -21.35 0.51 -2.84
C ALA A 196 -20.13 0.36 -3.76
N ILE A 197 -20.36 0.17 -5.06
CA ILE A 197 -19.29 0.01 -6.06
C ILE A 197 -19.54 0.93 -7.25
N LEU A 198 -18.49 1.60 -7.71
CA LEU A 198 -18.40 2.27 -9.00
C LEU A 198 -17.39 1.55 -9.86
N TRP A 199 -17.65 1.40 -11.15
CA TRP A 199 -16.64 0.84 -12.05
C TRP A 199 -16.73 1.31 -13.49
N ARG A 200 -15.64 1.10 -14.22
CA ARG A 200 -15.61 1.22 -15.68
C ARG A 200 -14.61 0.24 -16.27
N ASP A 201 -14.96 -0.30 -17.42
CA ASP A 201 -14.12 -1.19 -18.20
C ASP A 201 -13.16 -0.39 -19.09
N GLU A 202 -11.94 -0.90 -19.28
CA GLU A 202 -10.97 -0.31 -20.20
C GLU A 202 -11.52 -0.24 -21.63
N GLY A 203 -11.37 0.92 -22.28
CA GLY A 203 -11.89 1.18 -23.62
C GLY A 203 -13.27 1.83 -23.66
N PHE A 204 -13.95 1.98 -22.52
CA PHE A 204 -15.25 2.64 -22.41
C PHE A 204 -15.14 4.06 -21.82
N ASP A 205 -14.06 4.76 -22.14
CA ASP A 205 -13.72 6.06 -21.54
C ASP A 205 -14.82 7.12 -21.78
N ASP A 206 -15.57 7.05 -22.88
CA ASP A 206 -16.65 8.00 -23.21
C ASP A 206 -18.03 7.61 -22.65
N TYR A 207 -18.12 6.49 -21.93
CA TYR A 207 -19.36 6.02 -21.31
C TYR A 207 -19.45 6.45 -19.83
N PRO A 208 -20.68 6.59 -19.29
CA PRO A 208 -20.89 6.86 -17.87
C PRO A 208 -20.24 5.79 -16.98
N VAL A 209 -19.80 6.21 -15.79
CA VAL A 209 -19.33 5.28 -14.76
C VAL A 209 -20.50 4.42 -14.30
N ASN A 210 -20.30 3.10 -14.28
CA ASN A 210 -21.30 2.16 -13.79
C ASN A 210 -21.39 2.21 -12.27
N ARG A 211 -22.55 1.85 -11.71
CA ARG A 211 -22.82 1.85 -10.27
C ARG A 211 -23.56 0.60 -9.84
N MET A 212 -23.26 0.17 -8.62
CA MET A 212 -23.95 -0.90 -7.91
C MET A 212 -24.27 -0.40 -6.50
N SER A 213 -25.55 -0.43 -6.15
CA SER A 213 -26.04 -0.11 -4.81
C SER A 213 -25.63 -1.17 -3.79
N LEU A 214 -25.70 -0.81 -2.51
CA LEU A 214 -25.46 -1.74 -1.41
C LEU A 214 -26.44 -2.93 -1.45
N LYS A 215 -27.71 -2.68 -1.77
CA LYS A 215 -28.73 -3.73 -1.92
C LYS A 215 -28.40 -4.71 -3.04
N GLU A 216 -27.96 -4.22 -4.20
CA GLU A 216 -27.57 -5.07 -5.33
C GLU A 216 -26.32 -5.89 -4.99
N LEU A 217 -25.31 -5.27 -4.38
CA LEU A 217 -24.10 -5.97 -3.91
C LEU A 217 -24.47 -7.09 -2.94
N ARG A 218 -25.26 -6.78 -1.91
CA ARG A 218 -25.72 -7.75 -0.91
C ARG A 218 -26.48 -8.90 -1.55
N THR A 219 -27.39 -8.61 -2.48
CA THR A 219 -28.19 -9.63 -3.18
C THR A 219 -27.31 -10.59 -3.98
N GLN A 220 -26.33 -10.06 -4.72
CA GLN A 220 -25.39 -10.87 -5.50
C GLN A 220 -24.48 -11.71 -4.59
N VAL A 221 -23.98 -11.14 -3.48
CA VAL A 221 -23.19 -11.88 -2.49
C VAL A 221 -23.99 -13.03 -1.88
N MET A 222 -25.24 -12.79 -1.49
CA MET A 222 -26.13 -13.82 -0.96
C MET A 222 -26.42 -14.93 -1.98
N THR A 223 -26.55 -14.57 -3.26
CA THR A 223 -26.76 -15.54 -4.36
C THR A 223 -25.55 -16.45 -4.52
N VAL A 224 -24.34 -15.88 -4.53
CA VAL A 224 -23.10 -16.65 -4.62
C VAL A 224 -22.90 -17.53 -3.39
N ALA A 225 -23.19 -17.02 -2.18
CA ALA A 225 -23.11 -17.81 -0.95
C ALA A 225 -24.09 -19.01 -0.96
N ASN A 226 -25.31 -18.81 -1.46
CA ASN A 226 -26.29 -19.87 -1.67
C ASN A 226 -25.80 -20.94 -2.66
N ALA A 227 -25.16 -20.54 -3.76
CA ALA A 227 -24.60 -21.47 -4.74
C ALA A 227 -23.44 -22.28 -4.14
N LEU A 228 -22.54 -21.64 -3.39
CA LEU A 228 -21.43 -22.30 -2.69
C LEU A 228 -21.92 -23.40 -1.74
N ASP A 229 -23.00 -23.16 -1.00
CA ASP A 229 -23.58 -24.13 -0.05
C ASP A 229 -24.12 -25.41 -0.67
N THR A 230 -24.36 -25.41 -1.98
CA THR A 230 -24.77 -26.63 -2.69
C THR A 230 -23.59 -27.52 -3.08
N MET A 231 -22.36 -27.01 -2.99
CA MET A 231 -21.17 -27.64 -3.55
C MET A 231 -20.05 -27.86 -2.53
N PHE A 232 -20.01 -27.08 -1.46
CA PHE A 232 -18.89 -27.05 -0.52
C PHE A 232 -19.36 -27.10 0.94
N GLN A 233 -18.45 -27.47 1.83
CA GLN A 233 -18.68 -27.51 3.27
C GLN A 233 -18.04 -26.31 3.96
N LYS A 234 -18.63 -25.86 5.07
CA LYS A 234 -18.09 -24.74 5.86
C LYS A 234 -16.64 -24.99 6.26
N GLY A 235 -15.80 -23.97 6.16
CA GLY A 235 -14.35 -24.07 6.34
C GLY A 235 -13.58 -24.53 5.10
N ASP A 236 -14.25 -24.93 4.02
CA ASP A 236 -13.59 -25.21 2.75
C ASP A 236 -12.87 -23.98 2.21
N ARG A 237 -11.70 -24.22 1.63
CA ARG A 237 -10.82 -23.18 1.12
C ARG A 237 -11.01 -23.05 -0.39
N ILE A 238 -11.36 -21.85 -0.83
CA ILE A 238 -11.74 -21.58 -2.21
C ILE A 238 -10.89 -20.43 -2.72
N ALA A 239 -10.12 -20.71 -3.78
CA ALA A 239 -9.22 -19.74 -4.36
C ALA A 239 -9.93 -18.74 -5.27
N ILE A 240 -9.34 -17.55 -5.37
CA ILE A 240 -9.70 -16.54 -6.36
C ILE A 240 -8.42 -16.18 -7.10
N ASP A 241 -8.43 -16.39 -8.41
CA ASP A 241 -7.37 -16.01 -9.36
C ASP A 241 -8.02 -15.30 -10.54
N MET A 242 -8.24 -14.00 -10.40
CA MET A 242 -8.81 -13.15 -11.44
C MET A 242 -8.59 -11.65 -11.14
N PRO A 243 -8.68 -10.78 -12.16
CA PRO A 243 -8.70 -9.33 -11.99
C PRO A 243 -9.71 -8.83 -10.96
N MET A 244 -9.42 -7.69 -10.32
CA MET A 244 -10.31 -7.02 -9.38
C MET A 244 -11.53 -6.42 -10.08
N THR A 245 -12.51 -7.27 -10.35
CA THR A 245 -13.81 -6.89 -10.90
C THR A 245 -14.88 -6.85 -9.81
N CYS A 246 -16.06 -6.29 -10.12
CA CYS A 246 -17.23 -6.40 -9.24
C CYS A 246 -17.52 -7.87 -8.84
N ASN A 247 -17.39 -8.81 -9.79
CA ASN A 247 -17.56 -10.24 -9.51
C ASN A 247 -16.52 -10.76 -8.52
N ALA A 248 -15.26 -10.33 -8.61
CA ALA A 248 -14.22 -10.71 -7.66
C ALA A 248 -14.56 -10.24 -6.23
N VAL A 249 -15.09 -9.02 -6.08
CA VAL A 249 -15.57 -8.49 -4.79
C VAL A 249 -16.73 -9.31 -4.24
N ILE A 250 -17.73 -9.59 -5.10
CA ILE A 250 -18.90 -10.38 -4.73
C ILE A 250 -18.48 -11.78 -4.25
N ILE A 251 -17.61 -12.46 -5.00
CA ILE A 251 -17.12 -13.80 -4.69
C ILE A 251 -16.34 -13.79 -3.37
N TYR A 252 -15.44 -12.82 -3.20
CA TYR A 252 -14.64 -12.68 -1.98
C TYR A 252 -15.53 -12.57 -0.73
N LEU A 253 -16.51 -11.65 -0.76
CA LEU A 253 -17.43 -11.47 0.36
C LEU A 253 -18.36 -12.67 0.55
N ALA A 254 -18.79 -13.34 -0.53
CA ALA A 254 -19.69 -14.49 -0.44
C ALA A 254 -19.02 -15.72 0.19
N ILE A 255 -17.74 -15.97 -0.12
CA ILE A 255 -16.96 -17.03 0.51
C ILE A 255 -16.91 -16.80 2.04
N ILE A 256 -16.60 -15.58 2.47
CA ILE A 256 -16.52 -15.23 3.90
C ILE A 256 -17.92 -15.24 4.56
N LEU A 257 -18.94 -14.69 3.90
CA LEU A 257 -20.32 -14.68 4.40
C LEU A 257 -20.84 -16.11 4.62
N GLY A 258 -20.48 -17.01 3.70
CA GLY A 258 -20.81 -18.42 3.75
C GLY A 258 -19.96 -19.24 4.73
N GLY A 259 -19.03 -18.66 5.48
CA GLY A 259 -18.18 -19.39 6.43
C GLY A 259 -17.14 -20.30 5.77
N PHE A 260 -16.79 -19.99 4.52
CA PHE A 260 -15.67 -20.58 3.79
C PHE A 260 -14.43 -19.69 3.93
N VAL A 261 -13.29 -20.17 3.44
CA VAL A 261 -12.01 -19.46 3.52
C VAL A 261 -11.55 -19.07 2.13
N VAL A 262 -11.27 -17.79 1.92
CA VAL A 262 -10.67 -17.32 0.66
C VAL A 262 -9.22 -17.76 0.56
N VAL A 263 -8.76 -18.12 -0.64
CA VAL A 263 -7.34 -18.24 -0.96
C VAL A 263 -7.02 -17.22 -2.03
N SER A 264 -6.41 -16.11 -1.63
CA SER A 264 -6.06 -14.99 -2.52
C SER A 264 -4.84 -15.33 -3.36
N ILE A 265 -5.00 -15.42 -4.70
CA ILE A 265 -3.91 -15.68 -5.65
C ILE A 265 -3.84 -14.54 -6.67
N ALA A 266 -2.63 -14.07 -6.99
CA ALA A 266 -2.46 -13.00 -7.96
C ALA A 266 -2.64 -13.53 -9.38
N ASP A 267 -3.51 -12.86 -10.13
CA ASP A 267 -3.85 -13.13 -11.55
C ASP A 267 -2.68 -13.00 -12.54
N SER A 268 -1.51 -12.60 -12.06
CA SER A 268 -0.27 -12.47 -12.84
C SER A 268 0.71 -13.62 -12.63
N PHE A 269 0.39 -14.57 -11.74
CA PHE A 269 1.29 -15.67 -11.44
C PHE A 269 1.35 -16.72 -12.55
N ALA A 270 2.51 -17.36 -12.65
CA ALA A 270 2.72 -18.48 -13.55
C ALA A 270 1.95 -19.73 -13.06
N PRO A 271 1.63 -20.70 -13.93
CA PRO A 271 0.88 -21.90 -13.55
C PRO A 271 1.44 -22.64 -12.32
N GLN A 272 2.76 -22.79 -12.25
CA GLN A 272 3.41 -23.48 -11.12
C GLN A 272 3.21 -22.74 -9.79
N GLU A 273 3.21 -21.41 -9.80
CA GLU A 273 3.01 -20.58 -8.62
C GLU A 273 1.56 -20.65 -8.12
N ILE A 274 0.60 -20.70 -9.06
CA ILE A 274 -0.82 -20.94 -8.77
C ILE A 274 -0.99 -22.33 -8.14
N GLY A 275 -0.45 -23.38 -8.79
CA GLY A 275 -0.52 -24.75 -8.31
C GLY A 275 0.07 -24.95 -6.92
N THR A 276 1.20 -24.31 -6.65
CA THR A 276 1.84 -24.35 -5.32
C THR A 276 0.93 -23.72 -4.25
N ARG A 277 0.34 -22.56 -4.51
CA ARG A 277 -0.58 -21.90 -3.58
C ARG A 277 -1.86 -22.70 -3.34
N MET A 278 -2.43 -23.27 -4.39
CA MET A 278 -3.59 -24.18 -4.30
C MET A 278 -3.29 -25.36 -3.37
N ARG A 279 -2.12 -26.00 -3.54
CA ARG A 279 -1.68 -27.15 -2.74
C ARG A 279 -1.36 -26.77 -1.29
N VAL A 280 -0.57 -25.73 -1.07
CA VAL A 280 -0.18 -25.26 0.28
C VAL A 280 -1.42 -24.81 1.06
N ALA A 281 -2.33 -24.08 0.43
CA ALA A 281 -3.59 -23.72 1.05
C ALA A 281 -4.57 -24.88 1.13
N LYS A 282 -4.36 -26.03 0.49
CA LYS A 282 -5.35 -27.12 0.41
C LYS A 282 -6.70 -26.64 -0.14
N ALA A 283 -6.66 -25.79 -1.17
CA ALA A 283 -7.85 -25.25 -1.81
C ALA A 283 -8.62 -26.35 -2.56
N LYS A 284 -9.95 -26.36 -2.44
CA LYS A 284 -10.83 -27.34 -3.11
C LYS A 284 -11.31 -26.90 -4.49
N ALA A 285 -11.41 -25.60 -4.70
CA ALA A 285 -11.86 -25.00 -5.95
C ALA A 285 -11.20 -23.64 -6.18
N ILE A 286 -11.34 -23.12 -7.40
CA ILE A 286 -10.83 -21.80 -7.82
C ILE A 286 -11.86 -21.07 -8.67
N PHE A 287 -12.15 -19.81 -8.32
CA PHE A 287 -12.80 -18.86 -9.22
C PHE A 287 -11.75 -18.22 -10.11
N THR A 288 -12.00 -18.20 -11.42
CA THR A 288 -11.11 -17.60 -12.43
C THR A 288 -11.93 -16.97 -13.54
N GLN A 289 -11.28 -16.19 -14.40
CA GLN A 289 -11.85 -15.76 -15.68
C GLN A 289 -11.32 -16.58 -16.85
N ASP A 290 -12.05 -16.57 -17.97
CA ASP A 290 -11.57 -17.12 -19.22
C ASP A 290 -10.32 -16.37 -19.72
N PHE A 291 -10.32 -15.04 -19.63
CA PHE A 291 -9.21 -14.17 -20.01
C PHE A 291 -8.98 -13.00 -19.06
N ILE A 292 -7.77 -12.44 -19.10
CA ILE A 292 -7.47 -11.08 -18.61
C ILE A 292 -7.48 -10.15 -19.81
N ILE A 293 -8.20 -9.03 -19.70
CA ILE A 293 -8.17 -7.93 -20.67
C ILE A 293 -7.40 -6.78 -20.04
N ARG A 294 -6.27 -6.42 -20.62
CA ARG A 294 -5.40 -5.37 -20.07
C ARG A 294 -4.55 -4.73 -21.15
N GLY A 295 -4.60 -3.40 -21.26
CA GLY A 295 -3.81 -2.65 -22.23
C GLY A 295 -4.17 -3.00 -23.68
N GLY A 296 -5.46 -3.25 -23.94
CA GLY A 296 -5.97 -3.70 -25.24
C GLY A 296 -5.56 -5.13 -25.63
N LYS A 297 -4.92 -5.89 -24.74
CA LYS A 297 -4.49 -7.28 -24.98
C LYS A 297 -5.32 -8.26 -24.16
N LYS A 298 -5.47 -9.47 -24.72
CA LYS A 298 -6.21 -10.59 -24.13
C LYS A 298 -5.23 -11.70 -23.74
N PHE A 299 -5.22 -12.11 -22.47
CA PHE A 299 -4.34 -13.16 -21.93
C PHE A 299 -5.18 -14.36 -21.44
N PRO A 300 -4.83 -15.62 -21.80
CA PRO A 300 -5.66 -16.80 -21.52
C PRO A 300 -5.51 -17.29 -20.07
N LEU A 301 -6.28 -16.69 -19.15
CA LEU A 301 -6.15 -16.95 -17.71
C LEU A 301 -6.61 -18.34 -17.33
N TYR A 302 -7.80 -18.77 -17.75
CA TYR A 302 -8.30 -20.11 -17.46
C TYR A 302 -7.29 -21.18 -17.88
N SER A 303 -6.79 -21.11 -19.11
CA SER A 303 -5.78 -22.05 -19.61
C SER A 303 -4.47 -22.02 -18.81
N CYS A 304 -4.08 -20.87 -18.24
CA CYS A 304 -2.95 -20.74 -17.33
C CYS A 304 -3.21 -21.50 -16.02
N VAL A 305 -4.36 -21.25 -15.38
CA VAL A 305 -4.76 -21.90 -14.12
C VAL A 305 -4.85 -23.41 -14.28
N MET A 306 -5.39 -23.92 -15.39
CA MET A 306 -5.56 -25.37 -15.62
C MET A 306 -4.24 -26.13 -15.78
N LYS A 307 -3.16 -25.44 -16.14
CA LYS A 307 -1.81 -26.02 -16.15
C LYS A 307 -1.21 -26.11 -14.75
N GLY A 308 -1.69 -25.30 -13.81
CA GLY A 308 -1.20 -25.23 -12.43
C GLY A 308 -1.94 -26.17 -11.47
N THR A 309 -3.22 -26.43 -11.70
CA THR A 309 -4.06 -27.21 -10.78
C THR A 309 -5.12 -28.06 -11.48
N SER A 310 -5.43 -29.22 -10.88
CA SER A 310 -6.55 -30.09 -11.26
C SER A 310 -7.82 -29.84 -10.44
N CYS A 311 -7.80 -28.90 -9.48
CA CYS A 311 -8.98 -28.52 -8.71
C CYS A 311 -10.10 -27.99 -9.63
N LYS A 312 -11.35 -28.14 -9.17
CA LYS A 312 -12.54 -27.64 -9.87
C LYS A 312 -12.45 -26.12 -10.06
N ALA A 313 -12.65 -25.66 -11.29
CA ALA A 313 -12.72 -24.24 -11.62
C ALA A 313 -14.17 -23.78 -11.85
N ILE A 314 -14.49 -22.60 -11.34
CA ILE A 314 -15.67 -21.85 -11.72
C ILE A 314 -15.20 -20.66 -12.57
N VAL A 315 -15.63 -20.62 -13.83
CA VAL A 315 -15.07 -19.71 -14.84
C VAL A 315 -16.06 -18.62 -15.20
N ILE A 316 -15.62 -17.39 -15.09
CA ILE A 316 -16.41 -16.17 -15.37
C ILE A 316 -15.96 -15.59 -16.71
N PRO A 317 -16.89 -15.16 -17.60
CA PRO A 317 -16.51 -14.48 -18.83
C PRO A 317 -15.85 -13.13 -18.50
N ALA A 318 -14.75 -12.82 -19.19
CA ALA A 318 -14.07 -11.52 -19.08
C ALA A 318 -14.90 -10.39 -19.71
N THR A 319 -15.70 -10.70 -20.72
CA THR A 319 -16.57 -9.77 -21.46
C THR A 319 -17.88 -10.45 -21.85
N GLY A 320 -19.00 -9.76 -21.68
CA GLY A 320 -20.32 -10.29 -22.01
C GLY A 320 -20.71 -11.50 -21.16
N ASP A 321 -21.61 -12.33 -21.68
CA ASP A 321 -22.23 -13.43 -20.93
C ASP A 321 -21.72 -14.84 -21.32
N CYS A 322 -20.89 -14.92 -22.36
CA CYS A 322 -20.43 -16.19 -22.94
C CYS A 322 -18.93 -16.39 -22.71
N LEU A 323 -18.54 -17.60 -22.32
CA LEU A 323 -17.14 -17.98 -22.20
C LEU A 323 -16.48 -18.11 -23.57
N GLY A 324 -15.29 -17.54 -23.72
CA GLY A 324 -14.47 -17.73 -24.92
C GLY A 324 -13.53 -18.94 -24.85
N VAL A 325 -13.78 -19.90 -23.96
CA VAL A 325 -12.97 -21.10 -23.74
C VAL A 325 -13.86 -22.34 -23.56
N THR A 326 -13.34 -23.50 -23.95
CA THR A 326 -13.96 -24.79 -23.64
C THR A 326 -13.51 -25.27 -22.26
N LEU A 327 -14.46 -25.62 -21.40
CA LEU A 327 -14.19 -26.07 -20.04
C LEU A 327 -13.77 -27.54 -20.00
N ARG A 328 -12.87 -27.89 -19.07
CA ARG A 328 -12.55 -29.29 -18.75
C ARG A 328 -13.76 -29.96 -18.10
N ASN A 329 -13.84 -31.28 -18.21
CA ASN A 329 -14.84 -32.07 -17.49
C ASN A 329 -14.76 -31.80 -15.98
N GLY A 330 -15.90 -31.40 -15.39
CA GLY A 330 -16.02 -31.12 -13.97
C GLY A 330 -15.84 -29.64 -13.59
N ASP A 331 -15.28 -28.80 -14.47
CA ASP A 331 -15.31 -27.34 -14.30
C ASP A 331 -16.70 -26.79 -14.65
N MET A 332 -17.01 -25.57 -14.21
CA MET A 332 -18.34 -24.98 -14.36
C MET A 332 -18.26 -23.56 -14.90
N SER A 333 -19.24 -23.19 -15.73
CA SER A 333 -19.43 -21.79 -16.11
C SER A 333 -20.03 -21.01 -14.94
N TRP A 334 -19.81 -19.69 -14.92
CA TRP A 334 -20.44 -18.80 -13.93
C TRP A 334 -21.97 -18.92 -13.93
N LYS A 335 -22.58 -19.02 -15.11
CA LYS A 335 -24.03 -19.19 -15.27
C LYS A 335 -24.53 -20.49 -14.63
N ASP A 336 -23.85 -21.61 -14.89
CA ASP A 336 -24.22 -22.91 -14.32
C ASP A 336 -23.93 -22.99 -12.82
N PHE A 337 -22.95 -22.22 -12.34
CA PHE A 337 -22.69 -22.07 -10.92
C PHE A 337 -23.82 -21.29 -10.23
N LEU A 338 -24.21 -20.12 -10.75
CA LEU A 338 -25.29 -19.32 -10.18
C LEU A 338 -26.65 -20.02 -10.24
N SER A 339 -26.91 -20.83 -11.27
CA SER A 339 -28.17 -21.59 -11.38
C SER A 339 -28.35 -22.61 -10.25
N ARG A 340 -27.29 -22.99 -9.53
CA ARG A 340 -27.38 -23.83 -8.32
C ARG A 340 -28.09 -23.15 -7.16
N ALA A 341 -28.13 -21.82 -7.13
CA ALA A 341 -28.89 -21.07 -6.15
C ALA A 341 -30.39 -20.99 -6.51
N ALA A 342 -30.80 -21.40 -7.72
CA ALA A 342 -32.19 -21.35 -8.14
C ALA A 342 -33.09 -22.18 -7.20
N GLY A 343 -34.22 -21.60 -6.80
CA GLY A 343 -35.16 -22.22 -5.86
C GLY A 343 -34.79 -22.10 -4.38
N ARG A 344 -33.62 -21.52 -4.04
CA ARG A 344 -33.28 -21.18 -2.66
C ARG A 344 -33.82 -19.79 -2.29
N SER A 345 -33.92 -19.53 -0.98
CA SER A 345 -34.28 -18.20 -0.48
C SER A 345 -33.29 -17.14 -1.00
N PRO A 346 -33.77 -15.98 -1.49
CA PRO A 346 -32.89 -14.87 -1.86
C PRO A 346 -32.15 -14.28 -0.65
N MET A 347 -32.67 -14.52 0.56
CA MET A 347 -32.01 -14.17 1.81
C MET A 347 -31.06 -15.28 2.24
N TYR A 348 -29.82 -14.92 2.56
CA TYR A 348 -28.81 -15.82 3.10
C TYR A 348 -28.54 -15.50 4.57
N SER A 349 -28.54 -16.51 5.44
CA SER A 349 -28.15 -16.35 6.85
C SER A 349 -26.62 -16.43 6.95
N PRO A 350 -25.93 -15.37 7.41
CA PRO A 350 -24.48 -15.40 7.56
C PRO A 350 -24.02 -16.55 8.47
N VAL A 351 -22.88 -17.15 8.15
CA VAL A 351 -22.25 -18.12 9.04
C VAL A 351 -21.40 -17.38 10.05
N TYR A 352 -21.90 -17.30 11.28
CA TYR A 352 -21.20 -16.62 12.37
C TYR A 352 -20.12 -17.52 12.96
N GLN A 353 -18.93 -16.96 13.14
CA GLN A 353 -17.77 -17.68 13.67
C GLN A 353 -17.05 -16.82 14.71
N SER A 354 -16.11 -17.43 15.44
CA SER A 354 -15.26 -16.70 16.39
C SER A 354 -14.41 -15.64 15.70
N ALA A 355 -13.90 -14.66 16.47
CA ALA A 355 -13.05 -13.60 15.93
C ALA A 355 -11.71 -14.12 15.37
N ASP A 356 -11.21 -15.25 15.87
CA ASP A 356 -9.97 -15.92 15.41
C ASP A 356 -10.19 -16.89 14.23
N ALA A 357 -11.44 -17.03 13.77
CA ALA A 357 -11.78 -17.85 12.61
C ALA A 357 -11.09 -17.31 11.35
N LEU A 358 -10.52 -18.25 10.58
CA LEU A 358 -9.81 -17.98 9.33
C LEU A 358 -10.81 -17.52 8.25
N ILE A 359 -10.51 -16.41 7.57
CA ILE A 359 -11.34 -15.87 6.48
C ILE A 359 -10.60 -15.82 5.13
N ASN A 360 -9.28 -15.66 5.16
CA ASN A 360 -8.46 -15.56 3.95
C ASN A 360 -7.06 -16.14 4.21
N ILE A 361 -6.45 -16.71 3.18
CA ILE A 361 -5.05 -17.12 3.14
C ILE A 361 -4.37 -16.30 2.05
N LEU A 362 -3.43 -15.46 2.47
CA LEU A 362 -2.53 -14.71 1.60
C LEU A 362 -1.15 -15.34 1.61
N PHE A 363 -0.34 -15.03 0.61
CA PHE A 363 1.01 -15.58 0.49
C PHE A 363 2.05 -14.48 0.43
N SER A 364 3.16 -14.65 1.16
CA SER A 364 4.37 -13.84 0.97
C SER A 364 5.54 -14.71 0.52
N SER A 365 6.55 -14.11 -0.11
CA SER A 365 7.77 -14.80 -0.52
C SER A 365 8.45 -15.41 0.71
N GLY A 366 8.73 -16.71 0.65
CA GLY A 366 9.46 -17.42 1.69
C GLY A 366 10.96 -17.23 1.55
N THR A 367 11.66 -17.11 2.68
CA THR A 367 13.14 -17.10 2.72
C THR A 367 13.73 -18.48 2.44
N THR A 368 12.93 -19.55 2.42
CA THR A 368 13.37 -20.96 2.37
C THR A 368 12.83 -21.80 1.20
N GLY A 369 12.10 -21.21 0.24
CA GLY A 369 11.66 -21.90 -0.99
C GLY A 369 10.15 -21.80 -1.24
N GLU A 370 9.31 -22.48 -0.45
CA GLU A 370 7.86 -22.39 -0.59
C GLU A 370 7.30 -21.07 -0.01
N PRO A 371 6.25 -20.47 -0.62
CA PRO A 371 5.66 -19.23 -0.13
C PRO A 371 4.99 -19.42 1.24
N LYS A 372 5.16 -18.45 2.14
CA LYS A 372 4.54 -18.47 3.47
C LYS A 372 3.03 -18.29 3.34
N ALA A 373 2.24 -19.24 3.83
CA ALA A 373 0.78 -19.16 3.87
C ALA A 373 0.34 -18.44 5.15
N ILE A 374 -0.09 -17.19 4.98
CA ILE A 374 -0.44 -16.26 6.05
C ILE A 374 -1.95 -16.24 6.24
N PRO A 375 -2.45 -16.75 7.37
CA PRO A 375 -3.88 -16.70 7.67
C PRO A 375 -4.28 -15.30 8.13
N TRP A 376 -5.40 -14.83 7.58
CA TRP A 376 -6.16 -13.70 8.08
C TRP A 376 -7.40 -14.18 8.83
N THR A 377 -7.69 -13.55 9.95
CA THR A 377 -8.89 -13.81 10.75
C THR A 377 -9.88 -12.67 10.60
N GLN A 378 -11.01 -12.74 11.32
CA GLN A 378 -12.00 -11.65 11.34
C GLN A 378 -11.46 -10.36 11.96
N LEU A 379 -10.32 -10.41 12.66
CA LEU A 379 -9.65 -9.24 13.24
C LEU A 379 -8.89 -8.40 12.19
N CYS A 380 -8.33 -9.04 11.17
CA CYS A 380 -7.51 -8.39 10.15
C CYS A 380 -8.26 -7.26 9.42
N PRO A 381 -9.53 -7.46 8.97
CA PRO A 381 -10.35 -6.38 8.40
C PRO A 381 -10.58 -5.18 9.32
N ILE A 382 -10.80 -5.43 10.61
CA ILE A 382 -11.04 -4.39 11.60
C ILE A 382 -9.79 -3.52 11.73
N ARG A 383 -8.61 -4.16 11.74
CA ARG A 383 -7.33 -3.46 11.81
C ARG A 383 -7.12 -2.54 10.61
N CYS A 384 -7.24 -3.05 9.38
CA CYS A 384 -7.01 -2.22 8.20
C CYS A 384 -8.12 -1.14 8.01
N GLY A 385 -9.36 -1.45 8.38
CA GLY A 385 -10.45 -0.48 8.45
C GLY A 385 -10.11 0.69 9.38
N ALA A 386 -9.60 0.40 10.59
CA ALA A 386 -9.18 1.40 11.57
C ALA A 386 -7.98 2.25 11.11
N ASP A 387 -6.96 1.64 10.47
CA ASP A 387 -5.80 2.40 9.98
C ASP A 387 -6.21 3.44 8.95
N THR A 388 -7.09 3.05 8.03
CA THR A 388 -7.53 3.92 6.93
C THR A 388 -8.51 4.98 7.43
N TRP A 389 -9.38 4.62 8.38
CA TRP A 389 -10.21 5.55 9.14
C TRP A 389 -9.39 6.64 9.82
N ALA A 390 -8.31 6.26 10.53
CA ALA A 390 -7.53 7.20 11.33
C ALA A 390 -6.56 8.04 10.49
N ASN A 391 -5.85 7.43 9.54
CA ASN A 391 -4.66 8.04 8.91
C ASN A 391 -4.95 8.59 7.51
N LEU A 392 -5.92 8.03 6.80
CA LEU A 392 -6.43 8.57 5.53
C LEU A 392 -7.73 9.35 5.72
N ASP A 393 -8.31 9.29 6.92
CA ASP A 393 -9.56 9.97 7.26
C ASP A 393 -10.68 9.57 6.28
N VAL A 394 -10.75 8.28 5.93
CA VAL A 394 -11.78 7.74 5.04
C VAL A 394 -13.15 7.92 5.69
N ARG A 395 -14.08 8.54 4.97
CA ARG A 395 -15.42 8.88 5.46
C ARG A 395 -16.49 8.16 4.63
N PRO A 396 -17.72 8.00 5.15
CA PRO A 396 -18.81 7.36 4.42
C PRO A 396 -19.11 7.95 3.02
N LYS A 397 -18.86 9.24 2.81
CA LYS A 397 -19.05 9.93 1.53
C LYS A 397 -17.86 9.82 0.57
N ASP A 398 -16.74 9.25 1.01
CA ASP A 398 -15.55 9.14 0.18
C ASP A 398 -15.72 8.06 -0.88
N ILE A 399 -15.07 8.28 -2.02
CA ILE A 399 -14.94 7.31 -3.10
C ILE A 399 -13.46 6.93 -3.14
N SER A 400 -13.16 5.67 -2.82
CA SER A 400 -11.79 5.19 -2.73
C SER A 400 -11.44 4.27 -3.90
N CYS A 401 -10.29 4.52 -4.51
CA CYS A 401 -9.75 3.71 -5.59
C CYS A 401 -8.27 3.41 -5.33
N LEU A 402 -7.88 2.15 -5.33
CA LEU A 402 -6.53 1.63 -5.28
C LEU A 402 -6.42 0.56 -6.37
N PRO A 403 -5.64 0.80 -7.44
CA PRO A 403 -5.50 -0.15 -8.53
C PRO A 403 -4.65 -1.36 -8.10
N THR A 404 -5.32 -2.44 -7.69
CA THR A 404 -4.69 -3.70 -7.23
C THR A 404 -5.60 -4.90 -7.54
N ASN A 405 -5.10 -6.12 -7.37
CA ASN A 405 -5.88 -7.37 -7.40
C ASN A 405 -6.02 -7.98 -5.98
N LEU A 406 -6.85 -9.03 -5.85
CA LEU A 406 -7.09 -9.73 -4.57
C LEU A 406 -5.91 -10.60 -4.09
N GLY A 407 -4.96 -10.90 -4.97
CA GLY A 407 -3.77 -11.70 -4.66
C GLY A 407 -2.72 -10.94 -3.85
N TRP A 408 -2.74 -9.61 -3.91
CA TRP A 408 -1.93 -8.74 -3.04
C TRP A 408 -2.73 -8.32 -1.82
N VAL A 409 -2.07 -8.13 -0.68
CA VAL A 409 -2.69 -7.71 0.59
C VAL A 409 -3.57 -6.46 0.45
N MET A 410 -3.16 -5.53 -0.43
CA MET A 410 -3.90 -4.30 -0.68
C MET A 410 -5.27 -4.51 -1.29
N GLY A 411 -5.50 -5.64 -1.98
CA GLY A 411 -6.82 -6.00 -2.53
C GLY A 411 -7.86 -6.15 -1.42
N PRO A 412 -7.71 -7.15 -0.52
CA PRO A 412 -8.56 -7.28 0.65
C PRO A 412 -8.62 -6.01 1.52
N ILE A 413 -7.49 -5.32 1.76
CA ILE A 413 -7.47 -4.07 2.55
C ILE A 413 -8.44 -3.05 1.97
N GLN A 414 -8.44 -2.85 0.65
CA GLN A 414 -9.31 -1.86 0.02
C GLN A 414 -10.80 -2.18 0.24
N LEU A 415 -11.21 -3.45 0.17
CA LEU A 415 -12.61 -3.83 0.40
C LEU A 415 -13.05 -3.44 1.82
N PHE A 416 -12.23 -3.78 2.81
CA PHE A 416 -12.53 -3.50 4.21
C PHE A 416 -12.39 -2.01 4.57
N LEU A 417 -11.41 -1.31 3.97
CA LEU A 417 -11.29 0.14 4.01
C LEU A 417 -12.59 0.80 3.57
N CYS A 418 -13.16 0.38 2.44
CA CYS A 418 -14.37 1.00 1.93
C CYS A 418 -15.58 0.65 2.79
N PHE A 419 -15.87 -0.65 2.92
CA PHE A 419 -17.16 -1.07 3.44
C PHE A 419 -17.30 -0.85 4.94
N LEU A 420 -16.25 -1.07 5.74
CA LEU A 420 -16.30 -0.85 7.19
C LEU A 420 -16.32 0.64 7.57
N ASN A 421 -15.85 1.54 6.69
CA ASN A 421 -15.92 2.99 6.87
C ASN A 421 -17.12 3.65 6.18
N GLY A 422 -17.99 2.86 5.55
CA GLY A 422 -19.14 3.37 4.82
C GLY A 422 -18.84 3.90 3.41
N ALA A 423 -17.58 4.02 3.00
CA ALA A 423 -17.17 4.59 1.72
C ALA A 423 -17.56 3.74 0.50
N THR A 424 -17.49 4.34 -0.69
CA THR A 424 -17.73 3.71 -1.99
C THR A 424 -16.43 3.15 -2.57
N LEU A 425 -16.47 1.91 -3.07
CA LEU A 425 -15.36 1.26 -3.76
C LEU A 425 -15.36 1.60 -5.26
N ALA A 426 -14.28 2.17 -5.78
CA ALA A 426 -14.12 2.46 -7.21
C ALA A 426 -13.12 1.49 -7.86
N LEU A 427 -13.57 0.79 -8.91
CA LEU A 427 -12.82 -0.22 -9.65
C LEU A 427 -12.64 0.17 -11.11
N TYR A 428 -11.41 0.09 -11.62
CA TYR A 428 -11.14 0.19 -13.04
C TYR A 428 -10.77 -1.19 -13.58
N HIS A 429 -11.61 -1.77 -14.43
CA HIS A 429 -11.36 -3.09 -15.01
C HIS A 429 -10.42 -2.96 -16.21
N GLY A 430 -9.12 -2.91 -15.94
CA GLY A 430 -8.09 -2.88 -16.98
C GLY A 430 -6.77 -2.31 -16.50
N SER A 431 -5.99 -1.76 -17.42
CA SER A 431 -4.65 -1.24 -17.09
C SER A 431 -4.70 0.11 -16.36
N PRO A 432 -4.16 0.24 -15.13
CA PRO A 432 -4.11 1.52 -14.43
C PRO A 432 -3.01 2.47 -14.93
N LEU A 433 -2.22 2.06 -15.93
CA LEU A 433 -1.01 2.79 -16.36
C LEU A 433 -1.32 4.01 -17.23
N GLY A 434 -2.48 4.02 -17.89
CA GLY A 434 -2.79 4.92 -18.99
C GLY A 434 -3.83 6.00 -18.67
N ARG A 435 -4.16 6.77 -19.70
CA ARG A 435 -5.14 7.87 -19.62
C ARG A 435 -6.54 7.44 -19.23
N GLY A 436 -7.02 6.27 -19.68
CA GLY A 436 -8.37 5.78 -19.35
C GLY A 436 -8.58 5.64 -17.85
N PHE A 437 -7.59 5.12 -17.12
CA PHE A 437 -7.62 5.10 -15.65
C PHE A 437 -7.66 6.51 -15.06
N CYS A 438 -6.81 7.44 -15.53
CA CYS A 438 -6.81 8.79 -15.00
C CYS A 438 -8.14 9.52 -15.23
N LYS A 439 -8.79 9.27 -16.37
CA LYS A 439 -10.13 9.77 -16.68
C LYS A 439 -11.19 9.10 -15.79
N PHE A 440 -11.02 7.81 -15.46
CA PHE A 440 -11.81 7.14 -14.43
C PHE A 440 -11.75 7.79 -13.06
N VAL A 441 -10.55 8.10 -12.58
CA VAL A 441 -10.38 8.82 -11.31
C VAL A 441 -11.18 10.12 -11.28
N GLN A 442 -11.17 10.90 -12.38
CA GLN A 442 -11.95 12.13 -12.51
C GLN A 442 -13.46 11.86 -12.53
N ASP A 443 -13.94 11.06 -13.48
CA ASP A 443 -15.38 10.92 -13.73
C ASP A 443 -16.10 10.18 -12.58
N ALA A 444 -15.37 9.30 -11.86
CA ALA A 444 -15.88 8.64 -10.66
C ALA A 444 -15.76 9.54 -9.41
N HIS A 445 -15.20 10.74 -9.53
CA HIS A 445 -14.95 11.67 -8.42
C HIS A 445 -14.21 11.04 -7.24
N VAL A 446 -13.15 10.27 -7.53
CA VAL A 446 -12.33 9.63 -6.49
C VAL A 446 -11.79 10.70 -5.53
N SER A 447 -12.05 10.51 -4.23
CA SER A 447 -11.61 11.40 -3.16
C SER A 447 -10.44 10.85 -2.35
N ALA A 448 -10.27 9.53 -2.33
CA ALA A 448 -9.13 8.83 -1.71
C ALA A 448 -8.47 7.91 -2.74
N LEU A 449 -7.34 8.35 -3.32
CA LEU A 449 -6.65 7.61 -4.37
C LEU A 449 -5.40 6.91 -3.80
N GLY A 450 -5.41 5.59 -3.84
CA GLY A 450 -4.23 4.76 -3.62
C GLY A 450 -3.39 4.64 -4.88
N SER A 451 -2.06 4.58 -4.74
CA SER A 451 -1.12 4.44 -5.84
C SER A 451 0.12 3.65 -5.40
N VAL A 452 0.95 3.32 -6.40
CA VAL A 452 2.34 2.90 -6.20
C VAL A 452 3.25 3.82 -7.04
N PRO A 453 4.49 4.09 -6.62
CA PRO A 453 5.41 5.00 -7.32
C PRO A 453 5.56 4.73 -8.82
N SER A 454 5.59 3.46 -9.23
CA SER A 454 5.64 3.06 -10.64
C SER A 454 4.44 3.52 -11.48
N LEU A 455 3.24 3.63 -10.91
CA LEU A 455 2.07 4.20 -11.60
C LEU A 455 2.21 5.70 -11.79
N VAL A 456 2.62 6.42 -10.74
CA VAL A 456 2.82 7.87 -10.80
C VAL A 456 3.82 8.23 -11.89
N LYS A 457 4.90 7.47 -11.99
CA LYS A 457 5.89 7.60 -13.05
C LYS A 457 5.28 7.42 -14.44
N SER A 458 4.43 6.41 -14.64
CA SER A 458 3.75 6.18 -15.92
C SER A 458 2.86 7.37 -16.29
N TRP A 459 2.03 7.83 -15.34
CA TRP A 459 1.13 8.97 -15.56
C TRP A 459 1.88 10.26 -15.88
N LYS A 460 3.02 10.49 -15.21
CA LYS A 460 3.90 11.62 -15.46
C LYS A 460 4.54 11.56 -16.84
N ALA A 461 5.14 10.41 -17.19
CA ALA A 461 5.82 10.23 -18.47
C ALA A 461 4.85 10.36 -19.67
N GLY A 462 3.63 9.81 -19.53
CA GLY A 462 2.59 9.89 -20.55
C GLY A 462 1.73 11.16 -20.49
N ASN A 463 1.98 12.07 -19.54
CA ASN A 463 1.15 13.24 -19.23
C ASN A 463 -0.35 12.92 -19.20
N HIS A 464 -0.70 11.78 -18.59
CA HIS A 464 -2.03 11.18 -18.68
C HIS A 464 -3.13 11.99 -17.97
N THR A 465 -2.73 12.88 -17.05
CA THR A 465 -3.61 13.81 -16.34
C THR A 465 -3.86 15.12 -17.09
N LYS A 466 -3.27 15.33 -18.28
CA LYS A 466 -3.47 16.56 -19.05
C LYS A 466 -4.96 16.78 -19.34
N GLY A 467 -5.45 17.97 -18.99
CA GLY A 467 -6.84 18.37 -19.17
C GLY A 467 -7.84 17.62 -18.28
N LEU A 468 -7.38 16.93 -17.24
CA LEU A 468 -8.24 16.31 -16.24
C LEU A 468 -8.25 17.12 -14.94
N ASP A 469 -9.38 17.11 -14.25
CA ASP A 469 -9.58 17.70 -12.95
C ASP A 469 -9.47 16.63 -11.84
N TRP A 470 -8.34 16.65 -11.13
CA TRP A 470 -8.08 15.79 -9.97
C TRP A 470 -8.26 16.53 -8.65
N THR A 471 -8.87 17.72 -8.64
CA THR A 471 -9.05 18.54 -7.42
C THR A 471 -10.05 17.95 -6.43
N LYS A 472 -10.85 16.95 -6.83
CA LYS A 472 -11.74 16.17 -5.94
C LYS A 472 -10.98 15.23 -5.02
N ILE A 473 -9.75 14.84 -5.36
CA ILE A 473 -8.90 14.02 -4.50
C ILE A 473 -8.57 14.83 -3.25
N ARG A 474 -8.93 14.30 -2.07
CA ARG A 474 -8.64 14.87 -0.75
C ARG A 474 -7.32 14.34 -0.19
N VAL A 475 -7.04 13.05 -0.44
CA VAL A 475 -5.87 12.35 0.08
C VAL A 475 -5.37 11.34 -0.94
N LEU A 476 -4.05 11.25 -1.07
CA LEU A 476 -3.34 10.22 -1.81
C LEU A 476 -2.72 9.25 -0.80
N ALA A 477 -2.71 7.97 -1.10
CA ALA A 477 -1.96 6.97 -0.34
C ALA A 477 -0.98 6.26 -1.27
N THR A 478 0.25 6.06 -0.84
CA THR A 478 1.28 5.36 -1.62
C THR A 478 1.92 4.25 -0.80
N THR A 479 2.15 3.11 -1.41
CA THR A 479 2.68 1.92 -0.75
C THR A 479 3.40 1.01 -1.74
N GLY A 480 4.00 -0.08 -1.25
CA GLY A 480 4.64 -1.13 -2.06
C GLY A 480 6.03 -0.80 -2.60
N GLU A 481 6.33 0.47 -2.91
CA GLU A 481 7.67 0.93 -3.31
C GLU A 481 8.02 2.24 -2.59
N ALA A 482 9.32 2.56 -2.48
CA ALA A 482 9.75 3.85 -1.98
C ALA A 482 9.47 4.95 -3.01
N SER A 483 8.77 6.01 -2.60
CA SER A 483 8.37 7.09 -3.50
C SER A 483 9.54 8.00 -3.89
N ASP A 484 9.56 8.45 -5.15
CA ASP A 484 10.49 9.48 -5.62
C ASP A 484 9.93 10.88 -5.35
N ILE A 485 10.78 11.78 -4.85
CA ILE A 485 10.38 13.14 -4.44
C ILE A 485 9.80 13.94 -5.63
N ASP A 486 10.37 13.80 -6.81
CA ASP A 486 9.95 14.57 -7.98
C ASP A 486 8.67 13.99 -8.62
N ASP A 487 8.47 12.69 -8.53
CA ASP A 487 7.21 12.03 -8.92
C ASP A 487 6.09 12.40 -7.93
N ASN A 488 6.38 12.44 -6.63
CA ASN A 488 5.43 12.92 -5.60
C ASN A 488 5.09 14.42 -5.73
N LEU A 489 6.09 15.27 -6.03
CA LEU A 489 5.84 16.69 -6.32
C LEU A 489 4.92 16.83 -7.55
N TRP A 490 5.13 16.01 -8.58
CA TRP A 490 4.30 16.05 -9.79
C TRP A 490 2.85 15.66 -9.51
N ILE A 491 2.59 14.56 -8.81
CA ILE A 491 1.21 14.12 -8.56
C ILE A 491 0.49 15.02 -7.57
N SER A 492 1.18 15.47 -6.52
CA SER A 492 0.60 16.42 -5.55
C SER A 492 0.22 17.73 -6.24
N SER A 493 0.99 18.20 -7.23
CA SER A 493 0.62 19.41 -7.97
C SER A 493 -0.68 19.28 -8.76
N ARG A 494 -1.03 18.06 -9.22
CA ARG A 494 -2.31 17.78 -9.91
C ARG A 494 -3.51 17.79 -8.96
N THR A 495 -3.27 17.64 -7.67
CA THR A 495 -4.29 17.64 -6.61
C THR A 495 -4.21 18.89 -5.74
N CYS A 496 -3.66 20.01 -6.24
CA CYS A 496 -3.47 21.24 -5.46
C CYS A 496 -2.74 21.01 -4.13
N TYR A 497 -1.68 20.20 -4.17
CA TYR A 497 -0.83 19.81 -3.04
C TYR A 497 -1.56 19.16 -1.87
N LYS A 498 -2.63 18.39 -2.17
CA LYS A 498 -3.22 17.47 -1.18
C LYS A 498 -2.17 16.49 -0.62
N PRO A 499 -2.37 16.01 0.63
CA PRO A 499 -1.43 15.14 1.30
C PRO A 499 -1.31 13.78 0.61
N ILE A 500 -0.08 13.28 0.54
CA ILE A 500 0.33 11.95 0.16
C ILE A 500 0.74 11.27 1.46
N VAL A 501 -0.03 10.27 1.84
CA VAL A 501 0.24 9.43 3.01
C VAL A 501 1.05 8.23 2.52
N GLU A 502 2.34 8.24 2.83
CA GLU A 502 3.21 7.08 2.63
C GLU A 502 2.81 5.97 3.63
N CYS A 503 2.67 4.73 3.18
CA CYS A 503 2.25 3.59 3.99
C CYS A 503 3.20 2.41 3.82
N CYS A 504 3.71 1.85 4.91
CA CYS A 504 4.46 0.61 4.89
C CYS A 504 3.98 -0.37 5.96
N GLY A 505 3.72 -1.58 5.51
CA GLY A 505 3.12 -2.66 6.27
C GLY A 505 3.48 -4.02 5.71
N GLY A 506 2.68 -5.01 6.08
CA GLY A 506 2.87 -6.37 5.60
C GLY A 506 1.59 -7.17 5.62
N THR A 507 1.57 -8.21 4.78
CA THR A 507 0.51 -9.23 4.75
C THR A 507 0.26 -9.81 6.14
N GLU A 508 1.32 -10.00 6.91
CA GLU A 508 1.36 -10.54 8.26
C GLU A 508 0.73 -9.65 9.32
N LEU A 509 0.61 -8.34 9.06
CA LEU A 509 0.10 -7.36 10.02
C LEU A 509 -1.33 -6.91 9.71
N ALA A 510 -1.81 -7.18 8.48
CA ALA A 510 -3.06 -6.62 7.95
C ALA A 510 -3.17 -5.09 8.15
N SER A 511 -2.03 -4.40 8.05
CA SER A 511 -1.85 -3.04 8.56
C SER A 511 -0.53 -2.45 8.06
N SER A 512 -0.41 -1.13 8.13
CA SER A 512 0.87 -0.44 8.08
C SER A 512 1.46 -0.31 9.48
N PHE A 513 2.73 -0.66 9.70
CA PHE A 513 3.39 -0.40 10.99
C PHE A 513 3.92 1.04 11.07
N ILE A 514 4.26 1.62 9.91
CA ILE A 514 4.73 2.99 9.76
C ILE A 514 3.97 3.67 8.62
N GLN A 515 3.47 4.88 8.85
CA GLN A 515 2.63 5.60 7.89
C GLN A 515 2.62 7.12 8.10
N GLY A 516 2.15 7.85 7.09
CA GLY A 516 1.76 9.25 7.22
C GLY A 516 0.50 9.42 8.09
N SER A 517 0.27 10.64 8.59
CA SER A 517 -0.96 11.01 9.29
C SER A 517 -1.38 12.43 8.92
N LEU A 518 -2.69 12.64 8.71
CA LEU A 518 -3.25 13.97 8.44
C LEU A 518 -3.20 14.92 9.65
N LEU A 519 -2.65 14.48 10.79
CA LEU A 519 -2.38 15.31 11.96
C LEU A 519 -0.90 15.70 12.08
N GLN A 520 -0.07 15.33 11.11
CA GLN A 520 1.36 15.64 11.06
C GLN A 520 1.74 16.22 9.69
N PRO A 521 2.77 17.09 9.60
CA PRO A 521 3.28 17.56 8.31
C PRO A 521 3.70 16.40 7.40
N GLN A 522 3.40 16.50 6.10
CA GLN A 522 3.82 15.51 5.12
C GLN A 522 5.06 15.98 4.36
N VAL A 523 5.94 15.01 4.12
CA VAL A 523 7.19 15.17 3.38
C VAL A 523 7.15 14.15 2.24
N PHE A 524 7.59 14.58 1.05
CA PHE A 524 7.66 13.66 -0.09
C PHE A 524 8.60 12.48 0.18
N GLY A 525 8.07 11.25 0.06
CA GLY A 525 8.85 10.02 0.19
C GLY A 525 9.26 9.66 1.61
N ALA A 526 8.65 10.28 2.63
CA ALA A 526 8.92 9.98 4.03
C ALA A 526 7.63 9.67 4.81
N PHE A 527 7.74 8.76 5.77
CA PHE A 527 6.65 8.46 6.72
C PHE A 527 6.71 9.44 7.89
N SER A 528 5.57 9.92 8.36
CA SER A 528 5.55 10.83 9.52
C SER A 528 5.73 10.11 10.86
N GLY A 529 5.33 8.84 10.98
CA GLY A 529 5.50 8.09 12.22
C GLY A 529 4.90 6.68 12.20
N ALA A 530 4.86 6.05 13.38
CA ALA A 530 4.19 4.77 13.56
C ALA A 530 2.67 4.88 13.37
N SER A 531 2.02 3.81 12.93
CA SER A 531 0.56 3.73 12.94
C SER A 531 -0.01 3.73 14.36
N MET A 532 -1.26 4.13 14.51
CA MET A 532 -1.93 4.14 15.81
C MET A 532 -1.95 2.73 16.42
N SER A 533 -1.68 2.66 17.74
CA SER A 533 -1.48 1.44 18.54
C SER A 533 -0.24 0.60 18.22
N THR A 534 0.52 0.95 17.19
CA THR A 534 1.78 0.27 16.84
C THR A 534 2.95 0.87 17.61
N GLY A 535 3.68 0.02 18.34
CA GLY A 535 4.98 0.34 18.91
C GLY A 535 6.10 -0.45 18.23
N PHE A 536 7.23 0.20 18.03
CA PHE A 536 8.45 -0.43 17.52
C PHE A 536 9.69 0.25 18.08
N VAL A 537 10.83 -0.42 17.98
CA VAL A 537 12.17 0.16 18.18
C VAL A 537 13.02 -0.01 16.93
N ILE A 538 14.04 0.85 16.79
CA ILE A 538 15.08 0.69 15.78
C ILE A 538 16.28 0.08 16.48
N LEU A 539 16.71 -1.08 16.01
CA LEU A 539 17.81 -1.83 16.59
C LEU A 539 19.13 -1.48 15.87
N ASP A 540 20.19 -1.26 16.64
CA ASP A 540 21.54 -1.21 16.13
C ASP A 540 22.04 -2.61 15.70
N GLU A 541 23.29 -2.68 15.25
CA GLU A 541 23.89 -3.93 14.77
C GLU A 541 24.12 -4.96 15.88
N GLN A 542 24.10 -4.53 17.14
CA GLN A 542 24.23 -5.38 18.31
C GLN A 542 22.87 -5.81 18.87
N GLY A 543 21.75 -5.37 18.24
CA GLY A 543 20.40 -5.64 18.69
C GLY A 543 19.94 -4.75 19.85
N ASN A 544 20.64 -3.65 20.14
CA ASN A 544 20.19 -2.68 21.14
C ASN A 544 19.27 -1.62 20.51
N PRO A 545 18.20 -1.21 21.18
CA PRO A 545 17.32 -0.16 20.68
C PRO A 545 17.97 1.22 20.78
N TYR A 546 17.90 2.01 19.71
CA TYR A 546 18.19 3.45 19.76
C TYR A 546 17.12 4.21 20.58
N PRO A 547 17.48 5.34 21.23
CA PRO A 547 16.52 6.26 21.83
C PRO A 547 15.52 6.84 20.83
N ASP A 548 14.31 7.19 21.29
CA ASP A 548 13.16 7.50 20.42
C ASP A 548 13.24 8.85 19.66
N ASP A 549 14.20 9.70 20.01
CA ASP A 549 14.38 11.06 19.51
C ASP A 549 15.73 11.27 18.80
N VAL A 550 16.54 10.23 18.68
CA VAL A 550 17.86 10.30 18.06
C VAL A 550 17.79 9.86 16.59
N PRO A 551 18.31 10.66 15.64
CA PRO A 551 18.50 10.21 14.27
C PRO A 551 19.34 8.93 14.23
N CYS A 552 18.80 7.88 13.62
CA CYS A 552 19.41 6.56 13.62
C CYS A 552 19.00 5.76 12.38
N SER A 553 19.67 4.64 12.15
CA SER A 553 19.29 3.68 11.11
C SER A 553 19.57 2.26 11.55
N GLY A 554 18.58 1.39 11.38
CA GLY A 554 18.64 0.04 11.92
C GLY A 554 17.42 -0.81 11.57
N GLU A 555 17.46 -2.08 11.99
CA GLU A 555 16.34 -3.02 11.78
C GLU A 555 15.16 -2.68 12.68
N VAL A 556 13.95 -2.85 12.17
CA VAL A 556 12.72 -2.67 12.95
C VAL A 556 12.44 -3.90 13.82
N GLY A 557 12.34 -3.67 15.13
CA GLY A 557 11.75 -4.61 16.08
C GLY A 557 10.37 -4.14 16.53
N LEU A 558 9.31 -4.81 16.08
CA LEU A 558 7.93 -4.49 16.43
C LEU A 558 7.57 -5.01 17.83
N PHE A 559 6.72 -4.30 18.55
CA PHE A 559 6.13 -4.84 19.78
C PHE A 559 5.18 -5.99 19.43
N PRO A 560 5.18 -7.08 20.23
CA PRO A 560 4.45 -8.29 19.84
C PRO A 560 2.93 -8.17 20.01
N LEU A 561 2.45 -7.30 20.91
CA LEU A 561 1.03 -6.96 21.03
C LEU A 561 0.61 -6.07 19.86
N TYR A 562 0.11 -6.69 18.79
CA TYR A 562 -0.28 -6.02 17.56
C TYR A 562 -1.64 -6.55 17.10
N PHE A 563 -2.69 -5.73 17.24
CA PHE A 563 -4.05 -6.10 16.84
C PHE A 563 -4.12 -6.44 15.35
N GLY A 564 -4.73 -7.59 15.02
CA GLY A 564 -4.88 -8.05 13.64
C GLY A 564 -3.64 -8.69 13.01
N ALA A 565 -2.48 -8.69 13.70
CA ALA A 565 -1.32 -9.41 13.23
C ALA A 565 -1.53 -10.93 13.31
N THR A 566 -0.99 -11.64 12.34
CA THR A 566 -1.06 -13.10 12.31
C THR A 566 -0.24 -13.70 13.45
N ASP A 567 -0.80 -14.71 14.10
CA ASP A 567 -0.23 -15.46 15.23
C ASP A 567 0.33 -16.83 14.82
N ARG A 568 0.11 -17.23 13.57
CA ARG A 568 0.51 -18.52 13.03
C ARG A 568 0.83 -18.45 11.54
N LEU A 569 1.60 -19.41 11.04
CA LEU A 569 1.76 -19.68 9.61
C LEU A 569 1.20 -21.07 9.33
N LEU A 570 0.57 -21.28 8.17
CA LEU A 570 -0.09 -22.56 7.87
C LEU A 570 0.87 -23.64 7.38
N ASN A 571 2.06 -23.25 6.92
CA ASN A 571 3.06 -24.14 6.33
C ASN A 571 4.49 -23.90 6.84
N ALA A 572 4.64 -23.14 7.92
CA ALA A 572 5.93 -22.85 8.53
C ALA A 572 5.78 -22.60 10.04
N ASP A 573 6.89 -22.65 10.76
CA ASP A 573 6.93 -22.29 12.18
C ASP A 573 6.92 -20.76 12.33
N HIS A 574 5.85 -20.24 12.94
CA HIS A 574 5.65 -18.80 13.09
C HIS A 574 6.69 -18.16 14.00
N ASP A 575 7.03 -18.82 15.11
CA ASP A 575 7.97 -18.31 16.10
C ASP A 575 9.40 -18.25 15.54
N LYS A 576 9.80 -19.29 14.80
CA LYS A 576 11.09 -19.29 14.10
C LYS A 576 11.21 -18.17 13.07
N VAL A 577 10.14 -17.85 12.36
CA VAL A 577 10.18 -16.82 11.31
C VAL A 577 10.20 -15.41 11.88
N TYR A 578 9.38 -15.13 12.90
CA TYR A 578 9.14 -13.75 13.34
C TYR A 578 9.71 -13.39 14.71
N PHE A 579 10.16 -14.35 15.51
CA PHE A 579 10.62 -14.06 16.88
C PHE A 579 12.04 -14.56 17.14
N ASP A 580 12.46 -15.65 16.49
CA ASP A 580 13.81 -16.19 16.69
C ASP A 580 14.90 -15.17 16.31
N GLY A 581 15.91 -15.08 17.17
CA GLY A 581 16.99 -14.10 17.10
C GLY A 581 16.60 -12.64 17.43
N MET A 582 15.34 -12.34 17.76
CA MET A 582 14.95 -10.98 18.14
C MET A 582 15.19 -10.71 19.63
N PRO A 583 15.66 -9.50 20.01
CA PRO A 583 15.96 -9.17 21.39
C PRO A 583 14.69 -9.03 22.24
N VAL A 584 14.86 -9.15 23.55
CA VAL A 584 13.82 -8.85 24.54
C VAL A 584 13.91 -7.38 24.91
N TYR A 585 12.81 -6.64 24.72
CA TYR A 585 12.69 -5.24 25.09
C TYR A 585 11.52 -5.07 26.06
N ARG A 586 11.78 -4.44 27.21
CA ARG A 586 10.78 -4.25 28.29
C ARG A 586 10.04 -5.55 28.66
N GLY A 587 10.79 -6.64 28.77
CA GLY A 587 10.26 -7.95 29.16
C GLY A 587 9.46 -8.68 28.07
N ARG A 588 9.49 -8.20 26.82
CA ARG A 588 8.79 -8.83 25.68
C ARG A 588 9.75 -9.06 24.53
N GLN A 589 9.73 -10.27 23.96
CA GLN A 589 10.48 -10.55 22.74
C GLN A 589 9.88 -9.75 21.58
N LEU A 590 10.72 -9.00 20.88
CA LEU A 590 10.29 -8.23 19.72
C LEU A 590 9.94 -9.14 18.55
N ARG A 591 9.05 -8.65 17.69
CA ARG A 591 8.69 -9.29 16.43
C ARG A 591 9.52 -8.70 15.30
N ARG A 592 10.19 -9.55 14.53
CA ARG A 592 10.92 -9.22 13.31
C ARG A 592 9.95 -8.75 12.23
N HIS A 593 10.21 -7.57 11.67
CA HIS A 593 9.57 -7.15 10.42
C HIS A 593 10.42 -7.52 9.20
N GLY A 594 11.74 -7.33 9.31
CA GLY A 594 12.70 -7.53 8.22
C GLY A 594 13.04 -6.26 7.44
N ASP A 595 12.46 -5.11 7.81
CA ASP A 595 12.81 -3.82 7.21
C ASP A 595 13.87 -3.07 8.03
N ILE A 596 14.71 -2.34 7.28
CA ILE A 596 15.64 -1.36 7.83
C ILE A 596 15.05 0.02 7.57
N ILE A 597 14.95 0.82 8.63
CA ILE A 597 14.47 2.19 8.56
C ILE A 597 15.54 3.17 8.99
N GLN A 598 15.42 4.41 8.51
CA GLN A 598 16.19 5.55 8.95
C GLN A 598 15.24 6.57 9.59
N ARG A 599 15.50 6.94 10.85
CA ARG A 599 14.83 8.03 11.57
C ARG A 599 15.62 9.33 11.37
N THR A 600 14.92 10.41 11.07
CA THR A 600 15.46 11.76 10.95
C THR A 600 14.61 12.74 11.77
N ALA A 601 15.07 13.98 11.96
CA ALA A 601 14.31 15.02 12.66
C ALA A 601 12.93 15.33 12.04
N GLY A 602 12.72 14.96 10.76
CA GLY A 602 11.51 15.27 9.99
C GLY A 602 10.74 14.05 9.48
N GLY A 603 11.00 12.85 10.01
CA GLY A 603 10.29 11.62 9.64
C GLY A 603 11.20 10.44 9.38
N TYR A 604 10.64 9.40 8.75
CA TYR A 604 11.27 8.11 8.55
C TYR A 604 11.38 7.73 7.08
N TYR A 605 12.38 6.92 6.76
CA TYR A 605 12.62 6.35 5.42
C TYR A 605 12.85 4.86 5.50
N ILE A 606 12.49 4.12 4.45
CA ILE A 606 12.79 2.70 4.31
C ILE A 606 13.97 2.50 3.36
N THR A 607 14.87 1.60 3.73
CA THR A 607 16.01 1.22 2.92
C THR A 607 16.11 -0.30 2.81
N SER A 608 15.33 -0.94 1.92
CA SER A 608 15.44 -2.40 1.69
C SER A 608 15.73 -2.76 0.23
N SER A 609 16.75 -3.59 0.02
CA SER A 609 17.25 -4.12 -1.27
C SER A 609 17.69 -5.59 -1.17
N VAL A 610 17.52 -6.16 0.04
CA VAL A 610 18.14 -7.43 0.47
C VAL A 610 17.59 -8.62 -0.30
N GLU A 611 16.31 -8.59 -0.68
CA GLU A 611 15.69 -9.71 -1.39
C GLU A 611 16.17 -9.83 -2.84
N ILE A 612 16.48 -8.71 -3.49
CA ILE A 612 17.11 -8.71 -4.82
C ILE A 612 18.52 -9.27 -4.73
N GLU A 613 19.29 -8.87 -3.71
CA GLU A 613 20.64 -9.34 -3.45
C GLU A 613 20.65 -10.86 -3.21
N ARG A 614 19.73 -11.36 -2.40
CA ARG A 614 19.60 -12.79 -2.11
C ARG A 614 19.43 -13.64 -3.37
N VAL A 615 18.51 -13.24 -4.25
CA VAL A 615 18.23 -13.95 -5.51
C VAL A 615 19.43 -13.88 -6.46
N CYS A 616 20.16 -12.77 -6.46
CA CYS A 616 21.33 -12.60 -7.31
C CYS A 616 22.56 -13.34 -6.79
N ASN A 617 22.73 -13.46 -5.46
CA ASN A 617 23.78 -14.28 -4.86
C ASN A 617 23.69 -15.75 -5.31
N GLY A 618 22.47 -16.26 -5.49
CA GLY A 618 22.22 -17.63 -5.95
C GLY A 618 22.24 -17.82 -7.47
N ALA A 619 22.54 -16.78 -8.27
CA ALA A 619 22.45 -16.84 -9.73
C ALA A 619 23.71 -17.41 -10.42
N ASP A 620 24.83 -17.49 -9.71
CA ASP A 620 26.12 -17.99 -10.21
C ASP A 620 26.99 -18.48 -9.04
N GLU A 621 27.58 -19.67 -9.15
CA GLU A 621 28.39 -20.26 -8.08
C GLU A 621 29.69 -19.50 -7.80
N GLY A 622 30.17 -18.71 -8.76
CA GLY A 622 31.38 -17.89 -8.65
C GLY A 622 31.19 -16.61 -7.84
N LEU A 623 29.96 -16.29 -7.40
CA LEU A 623 29.66 -15.09 -6.63
C LEU A 623 29.89 -15.32 -5.14
N LEU A 624 30.61 -14.39 -4.51
CA LEU A 624 30.71 -14.30 -3.06
C LEU A 624 29.48 -13.61 -2.51
N GLU A 625 29.11 -12.46 -3.08
CA GLU A 625 27.99 -11.64 -2.65
C GLU A 625 27.62 -10.55 -3.66
N THR A 626 26.43 -10.00 -3.51
CA THR A 626 25.86 -8.95 -4.37
C THR A 626 25.22 -7.84 -3.53
N ALA A 627 25.19 -6.63 -4.11
CA ALA A 627 24.57 -5.45 -3.54
C ALA A 627 23.64 -4.81 -4.56
N ALA A 628 22.36 -4.70 -4.25
CA ALA A 628 21.38 -4.07 -5.12
C ALA A 628 21.26 -2.60 -4.73
N VAL A 629 21.58 -1.73 -5.67
CA VAL A 629 21.47 -0.29 -5.47
C VAL A 629 20.65 0.32 -6.58
N SER A 630 19.85 1.29 -6.20
CA SER A 630 19.09 2.09 -7.15
C SER A 630 19.94 3.26 -7.63
N VAL A 631 20.00 3.47 -8.95
CA VAL A 631 20.84 4.50 -9.57
C VAL A 631 20.06 5.31 -10.59
N LYS A 632 20.15 6.63 -10.48
CA LYS A 632 19.53 7.56 -11.42
C LYS A 632 20.40 7.70 -12.68
N PRO A 633 19.84 7.58 -13.90
CA PRO A 633 20.59 7.79 -15.13
C PRO A 633 21.09 9.24 -15.25
N PRO A 634 22.24 9.48 -15.91
CA PRO A 634 22.83 10.81 -16.06
C PRO A 634 21.92 11.83 -16.76
N GLY A 635 21.09 11.40 -17.72
CA GLY A 635 20.11 12.23 -18.42
C GLY A 635 18.78 12.42 -17.70
N GLY A 636 18.65 11.95 -16.46
CA GLY A 636 17.34 11.80 -15.80
C GLY A 636 16.59 10.56 -16.27
N GLY A 637 15.35 10.37 -15.80
CA GLY A 637 14.55 9.17 -16.04
C GLY A 637 14.46 8.21 -14.85
N PRO A 638 13.91 6.99 -15.05
CA PRO A 638 13.67 6.04 -13.99
C PRO A 638 14.91 5.71 -13.19
N GLU A 639 14.78 5.58 -11.87
CA GLU A 639 15.81 4.87 -11.13
C GLU A 639 15.96 3.46 -11.70
N GLN A 640 17.20 3.07 -11.89
CA GLN A 640 17.60 1.84 -12.53
C GLN A 640 18.22 0.93 -11.47
N LEU A 641 17.74 -0.31 -11.43
CA LEU A 641 18.33 -1.33 -10.58
C LEU A 641 19.74 -1.65 -11.10
N ALA A 642 20.74 -1.35 -10.29
CA ALA A 642 22.11 -1.75 -10.49
C ALA A 642 22.49 -2.81 -9.45
N ILE A 643 23.20 -3.84 -9.89
CA ILE A 643 23.68 -4.90 -9.02
C ILE A 643 25.20 -4.86 -9.04
N LEU A 644 25.81 -4.61 -7.90
CA LEU A 644 27.24 -4.83 -7.73
C LEU A 644 27.48 -6.25 -7.25
N ALA A 645 28.57 -6.86 -7.68
CA ALA A 645 28.92 -8.24 -7.39
C ALA A 645 30.38 -8.35 -6.95
N VAL A 646 30.64 -9.18 -5.95
CA VAL A 646 31.99 -9.61 -5.55
C VAL A 646 32.12 -11.09 -5.91
N LEU A 647 33.24 -11.47 -6.52
CA LEU A 647 33.53 -12.85 -6.91
C LEU A 647 34.26 -13.59 -5.80
N LYS A 648 34.08 -14.91 -5.72
CA LYS A 648 34.85 -15.79 -4.82
C LYS A 648 36.33 -15.82 -5.23
N ASP A 649 36.60 -15.95 -6.52
CA ASP A 649 37.93 -15.81 -7.08
C ASP A 649 38.17 -14.36 -7.51
N ARG A 650 39.02 -13.65 -6.75
CA ARG A 650 39.34 -12.24 -6.98
C ARG A 650 40.24 -12.02 -8.21
N SER A 651 40.83 -13.08 -8.77
CA SER A 651 41.66 -13.04 -9.97
C SER A 651 40.86 -13.30 -11.25
N ALA A 652 39.62 -13.81 -11.12
CA ALA A 652 38.76 -14.10 -12.25
C ALA A 652 38.24 -12.81 -12.92
N THR A 653 38.43 -12.70 -14.23
CA THR A 653 37.77 -11.69 -15.05
C THR A 653 36.39 -12.20 -15.47
N TYR A 654 35.33 -11.43 -15.17
CA TYR A 654 33.95 -11.82 -15.48
C TYR A 654 33.25 -10.82 -16.38
N ASP A 655 32.41 -11.31 -17.29
CA ASP A 655 31.59 -10.49 -18.17
C ASP A 655 30.34 -9.97 -17.43
N ALA A 656 30.29 -8.65 -17.22
CA ALA A 656 29.18 -7.97 -16.59
C ALA A 656 27.85 -8.13 -17.36
N ASN A 657 27.87 -8.27 -18.68
CA ASN A 657 26.65 -8.51 -19.48
C ASN A 657 26.12 -9.93 -19.27
N LEU A 658 27.01 -10.91 -19.14
CA LEU A 658 26.63 -12.28 -18.83
C LEU A 658 25.98 -12.37 -17.44
N LEU A 659 26.60 -11.75 -16.42
CA LEU A 659 26.04 -11.66 -15.07
C LEU A 659 24.71 -10.91 -15.04
N LYS A 660 24.59 -9.80 -15.77
CA LYS A 660 23.32 -9.08 -15.94
C LYS A 660 22.22 -9.99 -16.49
N GLY A 661 22.53 -10.80 -17.50
CA GLY A 661 21.60 -11.80 -18.03
C GLY A 661 21.22 -12.88 -17.00
N LYS A 662 22.19 -13.38 -16.22
CA LYS A 662 21.94 -14.36 -15.14
C LYS A 662 21.07 -13.78 -14.03
N PHE A 663 21.39 -12.59 -13.53
CA PHE A 663 20.58 -11.88 -12.53
C PHE A 663 19.18 -11.57 -13.04
N GLN A 664 19.05 -11.08 -14.28
CA GLN A 664 17.75 -10.80 -14.87
C GLN A 664 16.87 -12.06 -14.94
N ARG A 665 17.44 -13.20 -15.36
CA ARG A 665 16.72 -14.48 -15.40
C ARG A 665 16.39 -14.99 -13.99
N ALA A 666 17.32 -14.89 -13.05
CA ALA A 666 17.11 -15.31 -11.67
C ALA A 666 15.99 -14.50 -11.01
N ILE A 667 16.00 -13.18 -11.17
CA ILE A 667 14.94 -12.28 -10.68
C ILE A 667 13.60 -12.58 -11.36
N GLN A 668 13.57 -12.77 -12.69
CA GLN A 668 12.34 -13.09 -13.40
C GLN A 668 11.73 -14.43 -12.96
N ARG A 669 12.57 -15.44 -12.75
CA ARG A 669 12.16 -16.79 -12.40
C ARG A 669 11.79 -16.93 -10.92
N ASN A 670 12.55 -16.30 -10.04
CA ASN A 670 12.53 -16.59 -8.60
C ASN A 670 12.04 -15.41 -7.74
N LEU A 671 11.79 -14.23 -8.32
CA LEU A 671 11.34 -13.05 -7.57
C LEU A 671 10.13 -12.36 -8.21
N ASN A 672 10.38 -11.54 -9.23
CA ASN A 672 9.33 -10.79 -9.90
C ASN A 672 9.79 -10.42 -11.33
N PRO A 673 9.06 -10.83 -12.38
CA PRO A 673 9.45 -10.55 -13.75
C PRO A 673 9.40 -9.06 -14.15
N LEU A 674 8.79 -8.20 -13.34
CA LEU A 674 8.75 -6.75 -13.54
C LEU A 674 10.06 -6.06 -13.16
N PHE A 675 10.90 -6.67 -12.32
CA PHE A 675 12.19 -6.08 -11.97
C PHE A 675 13.20 -6.24 -13.11
N LYS A 676 13.69 -5.11 -13.60
CA LYS A 676 14.67 -5.05 -14.68
C LYS A 676 16.04 -4.67 -14.14
N VAL A 677 17.01 -5.57 -14.25
CA VAL A 677 18.42 -5.29 -13.96
C VAL A 677 18.95 -4.42 -15.09
N SER A 678 19.23 -3.16 -14.80
CA SER A 678 19.73 -2.20 -15.78
C SER A 678 21.24 -2.22 -15.89
N TYR A 679 21.93 -2.43 -14.77
CA TYR A 679 23.39 -2.38 -14.74
C TYR A 679 23.98 -3.43 -13.79
N VAL A 680 25.14 -3.96 -14.15
CA VAL A 680 25.91 -4.85 -13.29
C VAL A 680 27.35 -4.39 -13.25
N LYS A 681 27.96 -4.44 -12.07
CA LYS A 681 29.38 -4.15 -11.89
C LYS A 681 30.03 -5.16 -10.97
N VAL A 682 31.14 -5.74 -11.40
CA VAL A 682 32.02 -6.50 -10.52
C VAL A 682 32.94 -5.53 -9.79
N VAL A 683 33.03 -5.66 -8.47
CA VAL A 683 33.94 -4.92 -7.61
C VAL A 683 34.79 -5.90 -6.80
N PRO A 684 36.06 -5.55 -6.48
CA PRO A 684 36.97 -6.48 -5.81
C PRO A 684 36.49 -6.86 -4.41
N GLU A 685 35.85 -5.91 -3.73
CA GLU A 685 35.19 -6.10 -2.44
C GLU A 685 34.17 -4.98 -2.25
N PHE A 686 33.26 -5.18 -1.31
CA PHE A 686 32.35 -4.12 -0.92
C PHE A 686 32.95 -3.23 0.17
N PRO A 687 32.73 -1.91 0.10
CA PRO A 687 33.12 -1.00 1.16
C PRO A 687 32.28 -1.31 2.38
N ARG A 688 32.96 -1.49 3.50
CA ARG A 688 32.32 -1.84 4.76
C ARG A 688 32.76 -0.92 5.88
N THR A 689 31.90 -0.79 6.88
CA THR A 689 32.29 -0.22 8.18
C THR A 689 33.26 -1.16 8.89
N ALA A 690 33.89 -0.68 9.97
CA ALA A 690 34.67 -1.52 10.88
C ALA A 690 33.87 -2.70 11.48
N SER A 691 32.53 -2.60 11.50
CA SER A 691 31.58 -3.66 11.89
C SER A 691 31.11 -4.54 10.73
N ASN A 692 31.80 -4.51 9.58
CA ASN A 692 31.53 -5.33 8.40
C ASN A 692 30.18 -5.01 7.68
N LYS A 693 29.53 -3.87 7.97
CA LYS A 693 28.29 -3.45 7.29
C LYS A 693 28.55 -2.90 5.90
N LEU A 694 27.78 -3.39 4.93
CA LEU A 694 27.79 -2.92 3.55
C LEU A 694 27.41 -1.43 3.43
N LEU A 695 28.37 -0.61 3.01
CA LEU A 695 28.16 0.82 2.78
C LEU A 695 27.52 1.07 1.42
N ARG A 696 26.23 0.73 1.29
CA ARG A 696 25.45 0.88 0.04
C ARG A 696 25.45 2.31 -0.53
N ARG A 697 25.55 3.33 0.33
CA ARG A 697 25.71 4.73 -0.09
C ARG A 697 27.01 4.92 -0.88
N VAL A 698 28.13 4.39 -0.38
CA VAL A 698 29.43 4.50 -1.04
C VAL A 698 29.39 3.80 -2.40
N LEU A 699 28.80 2.60 -2.46
CA LEU A 699 28.60 1.88 -3.72
C LEU A 699 27.77 2.67 -4.73
N ARG A 700 26.66 3.28 -4.27
CA ARG A 700 25.80 4.12 -5.10
C ARG A 700 26.53 5.37 -5.61
N ASP A 701 27.30 6.03 -4.76
CA ASP A 701 28.05 7.25 -5.10
C ASP A 701 29.23 6.95 -6.04
N GLN A 702 29.88 5.79 -5.90
CA GLN A 702 30.87 5.28 -6.86
C GLN A 702 30.22 5.04 -8.23
N LEU A 703 29.10 4.32 -8.26
CA LEU A 703 28.39 4.01 -9.51
C LEU A 703 27.88 5.29 -10.21
N LYS A 704 27.34 6.24 -9.45
CA LYS A 704 26.88 7.54 -9.98
C LYS A 704 28.01 8.33 -10.63
N ARG A 705 29.19 8.39 -10.00
CA ARG A 705 30.35 9.08 -10.56
C ARG A 705 30.81 8.45 -11.87
N GLU A 706 30.88 7.13 -11.94
CA GLU A 706 31.30 6.43 -13.15
C GLU A 706 30.29 6.53 -14.29
N LEU A 707 29.00 6.34 -14.01
CA LEU A 707 27.95 6.49 -15.01
C LEU A 707 27.81 7.94 -15.49
N GLY A 708 28.02 8.91 -14.59
CA GLY A 708 28.09 10.33 -14.94
C GLY A 708 29.27 10.67 -15.85
N ASN A 709 30.43 10.02 -15.65
CA ASN A 709 31.61 10.22 -16.50
C ASN A 709 31.46 9.55 -17.87
N ARG A 710 30.80 8.38 -17.95
CA ARG A 710 30.50 7.70 -19.24
C ARG A 710 29.47 8.43 -20.11
N SER A 711 28.69 9.36 -19.55
CA SER A 711 27.72 10.17 -20.28
C SER A 711 28.30 11.48 -20.82
N LYS A 712 29.56 11.80 -20.49
CA LYS A 712 30.30 12.98 -20.97
C LYS A 712 31.33 12.65 -22.06
N LEU A 713 31.53 11.36 -22.33
CA LEU A 713 32.16 10.80 -23.52
C LEU A 713 31.04 10.42 -24.50
#